data_AF-A0A1Q7NI28-F1
#
_entry.id   AF-A0A1Q7NI28-F1
#
_cell.length_a   1.000
_cell.length_b   1.000
_cell.length_c   1.000
_cell.angle_alpha   90.00
_cell.angle_beta   90.00
_cell.angle_gamma   90.00
#
_symmetry.space_group_name_H-M   'P 1'
#
loop_
_entity.id
_entity.type
_entity.pdbx_description
1 polymer ?
#
loop_
_entity_poly.entity_id
_entity_poly.type
_entity_poly.pdbx_seq_one_letter_code
_entity_poly.pdbx_strand_id
1 'polypeptide(L)'
;MKNRSPVTRSFNKDSSFRVGFDLFLISFLILFLELAAIRWFPAHALYLTFFTNVVLLACFLGMSVGCLAASHRRNYLRWTPLILVVGMTTAHIVEITSGQFVQNGIDRPSPEVVFFGNAYRMPDLFRYPVPVEVMGGFFFVVIALCFIGMGQELGRALNRWPNRVQAYTINITGSIVGIVLFGACSWLHLSPFWWFGLAAVGLAYFYFVSPVHRVRAKFMVLGPVLGLLLLSIVALASYRIIYNDFQGQRESRQIWSPYNRIDFKPYDLSLSVNLMFHQSMVSRNDKYPAYALPHLLNRDAGRPPFADVMIIGAGSGNDVSRALQWGAKHIDAVEIDPAIYRLGTQYHPDHPYQDPRVEVHLDDGRNFLRASQRKYDLIIYALVDSLVLHSGYSNIRLESYLFTRQTFEDVKRHLKPDGNFVVYNYFREGWLISRLQKSLDEVFGAGNPLVLTLPYQKVMEPDADTADKFTVFFAGNTAALRNAFAQQPDYLLRDDQAPGPNSPNGFMQTARFEQVSTQDQQSSHWQKFGLATVTQPAEGLRIATDDWPFFYVRKPMMPSLSLRGILIMAGLALLLIFLFAPRRTADQRAELRLGSHSLNLQMFFLGAGFMLIETKAVVTMALLFGSTWVVNSIVFFAVLVMILIANLWTLKSKVTRLWPYYLGLLATLALNTIIPLDFFLGMNRTPQVIGSCLLVFAPVMFAGVIFAASFRRTAEPDRAFGFNIAGAMMGGLAENSSMLLGFQYVVVVAILFYTLSALGLFRSRSSAPLIDGAAVVPETQ
;
A
#
# COMPACT_ATOMS: atom_id res chain seq x y z
N MET A 1 20.17 37.43 40.18
CA MET A 1 18.76 37.69 39.81
C MET A 1 18.69 38.96 38.98
N LYS A 2 18.19 38.88 37.73
CA LYS A 2 17.76 40.03 36.91
C LYS A 2 16.34 39.70 36.45
N ASN A 3 15.36 40.40 37.02
CA ASN A 3 13.94 40.27 36.67
C ASN A 3 13.75 40.52 35.18
N ARG A 4 13.34 39.49 34.44
CA ARG A 4 12.70 39.65 33.13
C ARG A 4 11.21 39.60 33.36
N SER A 5 10.56 40.76 33.30
CA SER A 5 9.11 40.86 33.17
C SER A 5 8.65 40.12 31.90
N PRO A 6 7.46 39.49 31.91
CA PRO A 6 6.88 38.89 30.71
C PRO A 6 6.40 40.04 29.81
N VAL A 7 7.21 40.40 28.82
CA VAL A 7 6.76 41.29 27.74
C VAL A 7 5.67 40.53 26.98
N THR A 8 4.41 40.90 27.20
CA THR A 8 3.30 40.64 26.29
C THR A 8 3.61 41.38 24.99
N ARG A 9 4.40 40.76 24.10
CA ARG A 9 4.60 41.27 22.75
C ARG A 9 3.24 41.29 22.07
N SER A 10 2.69 42.48 21.82
CA SER A 10 1.58 42.63 20.88
C SER A 10 2.08 42.08 19.54
N PHE A 11 1.51 40.96 19.09
CA PHE A 11 1.82 40.42 17.78
C PHE A 11 1.36 41.44 16.74
N ASN A 12 2.31 42.09 16.08
CA ASN A 12 2.01 42.93 14.91
C ASN A 12 1.30 42.05 13.85
N LYS A 13 0.27 42.55 13.16
CA LYS A 13 -0.59 41.74 12.28
C LYS A 13 0.22 40.99 11.20
N ASP A 14 1.26 41.63 10.67
CA ASP A 14 2.21 41.05 9.71
C ASP A 14 3.06 39.91 10.30
N SER A 15 3.37 39.97 11.60
CA SER A 15 4.12 38.92 12.29
C SER A 15 3.28 37.67 12.57
N SER A 16 1.98 37.85 12.84
CA SER A 16 1.06 36.73 13.07
C SER A 16 0.76 35.98 11.78
N PHE A 17 0.53 36.68 10.67
CA PHE A 17 0.33 36.06 9.36
C PHE A 17 1.54 35.20 8.95
N ARG A 18 2.75 35.74 9.09
CA ARG A 18 4.00 35.01 8.75
C ARG A 18 4.20 33.75 9.59
N VAL A 19 3.99 33.81 10.90
CA VAL A 19 4.10 32.62 11.77
C VAL A 19 3.08 31.55 11.40
N GLY A 20 1.85 31.97 11.06
CA GLY A 20 0.83 31.06 10.56
C GLY A 20 1.19 30.45 9.19
N PHE A 21 1.73 31.25 8.28
CA PHE A 21 2.19 30.79 6.97
C PHE A 21 3.36 29.80 7.08
N ASP A 22 4.34 30.06 7.94
CA ASP A 22 5.45 29.13 8.17
C ASP A 22 4.94 27.77 8.70
N LEU A 23 3.97 27.78 9.62
CA LEU A 23 3.33 26.56 10.13
C LEU A 23 2.55 25.84 9.03
N PHE A 24 1.75 26.57 8.25
CA PHE A 24 1.04 26.00 7.12
C PHE A 24 1.99 25.35 6.11
N LEU A 25 3.05 26.07 5.73
CA LEU A 25 3.99 25.64 4.70
C LEU A 25 4.82 24.44 5.15
N ILE A 26 5.30 24.40 6.40
CA ILE A 26 6.06 23.24 6.88
C ILE A 26 5.18 21.99 6.98
N SER A 27 3.92 22.13 7.41
CA SER A 27 2.96 21.02 7.46
C SER A 27 2.59 20.52 6.06
N PHE A 28 2.42 21.43 5.11
CA PHE A 28 2.27 21.12 3.69
C PHE A 28 3.47 20.33 3.14
N LEU A 29 4.70 20.81 3.37
CA LEU A 29 5.91 20.19 2.85
C LEU A 29 6.15 18.81 3.44
N ILE A 30 5.93 18.65 4.74
CA ILE A 30 6.08 17.37 5.42
C ILE A 30 5.19 16.32 4.76
N LEU A 31 3.88 16.58 4.63
CA LEU A 31 2.97 15.58 4.11
C LEU A 31 3.13 15.36 2.61
N PHE A 32 3.42 16.42 1.85
CA PHE A 32 3.73 16.30 0.43
C PHE A 32 4.99 15.43 0.19
N LEU A 33 6.06 15.67 0.96
CA LEU A 33 7.30 14.91 0.83
C LEU A 33 7.17 13.48 1.37
N GLU A 34 6.33 13.26 2.38
CA GLU A 34 5.98 11.93 2.88
C GLU A 34 5.35 11.08 1.76
N LEU A 35 4.34 11.60 1.07
CA LEU A 35 3.71 10.92 -0.07
C LEU A 35 4.69 10.70 -1.22
N ALA A 36 5.54 11.69 -1.52
CA ALA A 36 6.60 11.55 -2.51
C ALA A 36 7.61 10.46 -2.13
N ALA A 37 8.00 10.36 -0.85
CA ALA A 37 8.94 9.36 -0.36
C ALA A 37 8.34 7.95 -0.43
N ILE A 38 7.09 7.78 0.02
CA ILE A 38 6.37 6.50 -0.02
C ILE A 38 6.28 5.96 -1.45
N ARG A 39 6.18 6.84 -2.45
CA ARG A 39 6.08 6.44 -3.85
C ARG A 39 7.44 6.28 -4.53
N TRP A 40 8.41 7.15 -4.25
CA TRP A 40 9.69 7.17 -4.96
C TRP A 40 10.65 6.10 -4.43
N PHE A 41 10.83 5.97 -3.11
CA PHE A 41 11.82 5.03 -2.56
C PHE A 41 11.54 3.56 -2.94
N PRO A 42 10.31 3.02 -2.81
CA PRO A 42 10.00 1.65 -3.24
C PRO A 42 10.18 1.41 -4.75
N ALA A 43 9.91 2.43 -5.58
CA ALA A 43 10.09 2.32 -7.02
C ALA A 43 11.57 2.15 -7.43
N HIS A 44 12.51 2.65 -6.63
CA HIS A 44 13.96 2.56 -6.88
C HIS A 44 14.65 1.48 -6.02
N ALA A 45 14.08 1.10 -4.87
CA ALA A 45 14.61 0.06 -4.00
C ALA A 45 13.58 -1.05 -3.80
N LEU A 46 13.62 -2.08 -4.66
CA LEU A 46 12.59 -3.12 -4.80
C LEU A 46 12.13 -3.75 -3.46
N TYR A 47 13.03 -4.01 -2.52
CA TYR A 47 12.63 -4.62 -1.24
C TYR A 47 11.74 -3.72 -0.38
N LEU A 48 11.83 -2.39 -0.53
CA LEU A 48 10.92 -1.47 0.15
C LEU A 48 9.48 -1.62 -0.36
N THR A 49 9.26 -2.19 -1.56
CA THR A 49 7.92 -2.53 -2.07
C THR A 49 7.26 -3.68 -1.29
N PHE A 50 8.05 -4.51 -0.57
CA PHE A 50 7.49 -5.55 0.32
C PHE A 50 7.29 -5.08 1.76
N PHE A 51 7.96 -3.99 2.15
CA PHE A 51 7.92 -3.41 3.50
C PHE A 51 7.57 -1.92 3.41
N THR A 52 6.49 -1.59 2.71
CA THR A 52 6.15 -0.20 2.39
C THR A 52 5.82 0.63 3.63
N ASN A 53 5.34 -0.01 4.70
CA ASN A 53 5.14 0.65 5.98
C ASN A 53 6.46 1.21 6.58
N VAL A 54 7.63 0.72 6.19
CA VAL A 54 8.94 1.21 6.68
C VAL A 54 9.13 2.69 6.34
N VAL A 55 8.80 3.11 5.12
CA VAL A 55 8.97 4.50 4.67
C VAL A 55 8.03 5.43 5.44
N LEU A 56 6.77 5.04 5.59
CA LEU A 56 5.76 5.78 6.35
C LEU A 56 6.18 5.92 7.83
N LEU A 57 6.55 4.80 8.48
CA LEU A 57 6.98 4.78 9.87
C LEU A 57 8.28 5.58 10.08
N ALA A 58 9.19 5.60 9.10
CA ALA A 58 10.39 6.42 9.14
C ALA A 58 10.05 7.93 9.09
N CYS A 59 9.11 8.34 8.24
CA CYS A 59 8.63 9.72 8.19
C CYS A 59 8.03 10.13 9.54
N PHE A 60 7.18 9.29 10.13
CA PHE A 60 6.59 9.50 11.46
C PHE A 60 7.65 9.61 12.56
N LEU A 61 8.61 8.68 12.58
CA LEU A 61 9.72 8.74 13.52
C LEU A 61 10.51 10.04 13.38
N GLY A 62 10.87 10.41 12.16
CA GLY A 62 11.62 11.64 11.87
C GLY A 62 10.86 12.87 12.34
N MET A 63 9.56 12.98 12.04
CA MET A 63 8.72 14.07 12.54
C MET A 63 8.66 14.11 14.07
N SER A 64 8.45 12.95 14.71
CA SER A 64 8.37 12.83 16.17
C SER A 64 9.67 13.28 16.83
N VAL A 65 10.81 12.71 16.41
CA VAL A 65 12.14 13.06 16.91
C VAL A 65 12.46 14.53 16.66
N GLY A 66 12.08 15.05 15.49
CA GLY A 66 12.20 16.47 15.15
C GLY A 66 11.45 17.36 16.14
N CYS A 67 10.17 17.06 16.40
CA CYS A 67 9.35 17.79 17.37
C CYS A 67 9.96 17.75 18.78
N LEU A 68 10.45 16.59 19.23
CA LEU A 68 11.15 16.45 20.51
C LEU A 68 12.47 17.25 20.56
N ALA A 69 13.13 17.44 19.41
CA ALA A 69 14.34 18.23 19.24
C ALA A 69 14.08 19.73 19.00
N ALA A 70 12.83 20.21 19.05
CA ALA A 70 12.46 21.60 18.74
C ALA A 70 13.18 22.64 19.63
N SER A 71 13.43 22.29 20.90
CA SER A 71 14.15 23.13 21.88
C SER A 71 15.67 23.14 21.69
N HIS A 72 16.22 22.25 20.87
CA HIS A 72 17.64 22.19 20.60
C HIS A 72 18.10 23.42 19.81
N ARG A 73 19.29 23.97 20.10
CA ARG A 73 19.80 25.18 19.42
C ARG A 73 20.27 24.90 17.99
N ARG A 74 20.65 23.66 17.67
CA ARG A 74 21.05 23.29 16.31
C ARG A 74 19.79 23.24 15.43
N ASN A 75 19.88 23.85 14.26
CA ASN A 75 18.88 23.68 13.20
C ASN A 75 19.23 22.42 12.38
N TYR A 76 18.33 21.44 12.36
CA TYR A 76 18.47 20.22 11.57
C TYR A 76 17.86 20.33 10.16
N LEU A 77 16.93 21.27 9.92
CA LEU A 77 16.34 21.51 8.59
C LEU A 77 17.39 21.73 7.51
N ARG A 78 18.52 22.36 7.89
CA ARG A 78 19.63 22.64 6.97
C ARG A 78 20.29 21.40 6.36
N TRP A 79 20.07 20.23 6.95
CA TRP A 79 20.65 18.97 6.51
C TRP A 79 19.66 18.14 5.69
N THR A 80 18.36 18.46 5.71
CA THR A 80 17.32 17.72 5.00
C THR A 80 17.65 17.53 3.50
N PRO A 81 18.05 18.57 2.72
CA PRO A 81 18.41 18.36 1.32
C PRO A 81 19.61 17.43 1.11
N LEU A 82 20.64 17.51 1.96
CA LEU A 82 21.79 16.63 1.86
C LEU A 82 21.41 15.17 2.15
N ILE A 83 20.61 14.94 3.19
CA ILE A 83 20.19 13.58 3.57
C ILE A 83 19.26 13.00 2.51
N LEU A 84 18.39 13.81 1.90
CA LEU A 84 17.59 13.41 0.75
C LEU A 84 18.47 13.01 -0.43
N VAL A 85 19.46 13.83 -0.79
CA VAL A 85 20.45 13.52 -1.82
C VAL A 85 21.13 12.18 -1.54
N VAL A 86 21.58 11.95 -0.29
CA VAL A 86 22.22 10.68 0.11
C VAL A 86 21.24 9.51 -0.06
N GLY A 87 20.04 9.59 0.52
CA GLY A 87 19.06 8.52 0.45
C GLY A 87 18.63 8.19 -0.97
N MET A 88 18.41 9.21 -1.80
CA MET A 88 18.02 9.04 -3.19
C MET A 88 19.16 8.49 -4.05
N THR A 89 20.39 8.96 -3.83
CA THR A 89 21.58 8.38 -4.47
C THR A 89 21.73 6.92 -4.09
N THR A 90 21.58 6.56 -2.81
CA THR A 90 21.67 5.17 -2.38
C THR A 90 20.57 4.30 -2.98
N ALA A 91 19.32 4.78 -3.03
CA ALA A 91 18.22 4.06 -3.69
C ALA A 91 18.52 3.81 -5.17
N HIS A 92 19.06 4.81 -5.85
CA HIS A 92 19.44 4.68 -7.25
C HIS A 92 20.65 3.75 -7.47
N ILE A 93 21.63 3.74 -6.55
CA ILE A 93 22.74 2.77 -6.57
C ILE A 93 22.19 1.33 -6.40
N VAL A 94 21.28 1.13 -5.45
CA VAL A 94 20.59 -0.15 -5.23
C VAL A 94 19.88 -0.60 -6.51
N GLU A 95 19.20 0.31 -7.20
CA GLU A 95 18.55 0.04 -8.48
C GLU A 95 19.54 -0.37 -9.59
N ILE A 96 20.59 0.43 -9.83
CA ILE A 96 21.57 0.22 -10.92
C ILE A 96 22.30 -1.11 -10.74
N THR A 97 22.66 -1.42 -9.50
CA THR A 97 23.30 -2.70 -9.13
C THR A 97 22.33 -3.87 -9.10
N SER A 98 21.05 -3.66 -9.45
CA SER A 98 19.98 -4.66 -9.37
C SER A 98 19.89 -5.32 -7.99
N GLY A 99 20.32 -4.64 -6.92
CA GLY A 99 20.40 -5.18 -5.58
C GLY A 99 21.22 -6.47 -5.45
N GLN A 100 22.19 -6.72 -6.33
CA GLN A 100 23.02 -7.96 -6.36
C GLN A 100 23.75 -8.26 -5.04
N PHE A 101 23.90 -7.27 -4.17
CA PHE A 101 24.52 -7.42 -2.85
C PHE A 101 23.51 -7.63 -1.72
N VAL A 102 22.20 -7.79 -1.98
CA VAL A 102 21.19 -7.97 -0.93
C VAL A 102 20.89 -9.46 -0.73
N GLN A 103 21.10 -9.98 0.48
CA GLN A 103 20.69 -11.34 0.84
C GLN A 103 19.22 -11.33 1.21
N ASN A 104 18.43 -12.10 0.47
CA ASN A 104 17.06 -12.39 0.86
C ASN A 104 17.13 -13.58 1.82
N GLY A 105 16.73 -13.40 3.09
CA GLY A 105 16.73 -14.49 4.09
C GLY A 105 15.66 -15.57 3.84
N ILE A 106 15.37 -15.87 2.57
CA ILE A 106 14.36 -16.80 2.05
C ILE A 106 15.06 -18.08 1.53
N ASP A 107 16.09 -18.55 2.25
CA ASP A 107 16.78 -19.82 1.94
C ASP A 107 16.01 -21.04 2.51
N ARG A 108 14.68 -20.94 2.64
CA ARG A 108 13.84 -22.06 3.11
C ARG A 108 13.11 -22.69 1.93
N PRO A 109 13.20 -24.01 1.73
CA PRO A 109 12.26 -24.72 0.87
C PRO A 109 10.84 -24.52 1.43
N SER A 110 9.88 -24.05 0.61
CA SER A 110 8.49 -23.75 0.99
C SER A 110 8.33 -22.66 2.07
N PRO A 111 8.50 -21.36 1.74
CA PRO A 111 8.32 -20.25 2.67
C PRO A 111 6.86 -20.11 3.16
N GLU A 112 6.71 -19.64 4.41
CA GLU A 112 5.41 -19.34 5.01
C GLU A 112 4.76 -18.06 4.44
N VAL A 113 5.53 -17.24 3.72
CA VAL A 113 5.09 -16.00 3.05
C VAL A 113 5.72 -15.88 1.66
N VAL A 114 4.91 -15.55 0.65
CA VAL A 114 5.38 -15.32 -0.73
C VAL A 114 5.61 -13.84 -1.00
N PHE A 115 6.83 -13.50 -1.45
CA PHE A 115 7.19 -12.17 -1.95
C PHE A 115 7.50 -12.25 -3.46
N PHE A 116 6.82 -11.43 -4.26
CA PHE A 116 7.00 -11.41 -5.72
C PHE A 116 8.38 -10.87 -6.11
N GLY A 117 8.93 -11.24 -7.28
CA GLY A 117 10.19 -10.68 -7.77
C GLY A 117 11.49 -11.22 -7.14
N ASN A 118 11.40 -12.08 -6.12
CA ASN A 118 12.54 -12.66 -5.41
C ASN A 118 12.94 -14.08 -5.84
N ALA A 119 12.19 -14.72 -6.74
CA ALA A 119 12.37 -16.13 -7.09
C ALA A 119 13.50 -16.44 -8.09
N TYR A 120 14.13 -15.43 -8.72
CA TYR A 120 15.12 -15.66 -9.79
C TYR A 120 16.29 -14.67 -9.75
N ARG A 121 17.00 -14.60 -8.64
CA ARG A 121 18.33 -13.95 -8.64
C ARG A 121 19.33 -14.96 -8.09
N MET A 122 20.13 -15.53 -8.99
CA MET A 122 21.28 -16.34 -8.61
C MET A 122 22.16 -15.53 -7.65
N PRO A 123 22.46 -16.04 -6.45
CA PRO A 123 23.47 -15.42 -5.59
C PRO A 123 24.80 -15.47 -6.35
N ASP A 124 25.36 -14.30 -6.64
CA ASP A 124 26.73 -14.23 -7.11
C ASP A 124 27.62 -14.69 -5.94
N LEU A 125 28.31 -15.84 -6.10
CA LEU A 125 29.06 -16.53 -5.04
C LEU A 125 30.21 -15.70 -4.42
N PHE A 126 30.46 -14.47 -4.91
CA PHE A 126 31.65 -13.68 -4.59
C PHE A 126 31.41 -12.33 -3.90
N ARG A 127 30.26 -12.08 -3.26
CA ARG A 127 30.08 -10.90 -2.39
C ARG A 127 29.31 -11.24 -1.12
N TYR A 128 29.84 -10.82 0.04
CA TYR A 128 29.13 -10.85 1.33
C TYR A 128 27.78 -10.12 1.18
N PRO A 129 26.63 -10.83 1.17
CA PRO A 129 25.37 -10.19 0.85
C PRO A 129 24.76 -9.55 2.12
N VAL A 130 24.30 -8.30 2.01
CA VAL A 130 23.69 -7.51 3.08
C VAL A 130 22.25 -7.98 3.31
N PRO A 131 21.86 -8.37 4.53
CA PRO A 131 20.48 -8.81 4.81
C PRO A 131 19.45 -7.73 4.48
N VAL A 132 18.30 -8.12 3.93
CA VAL A 132 17.22 -7.20 3.55
C VAL A 132 16.74 -6.33 4.73
N GLU A 133 16.77 -6.85 5.96
CA GLU A 133 16.37 -6.11 7.16
C GLU A 133 17.38 -5.02 7.53
N VAL A 134 18.68 -5.25 7.25
CA VAL A 134 19.74 -4.25 7.46
C VAL A 134 19.57 -3.11 6.46
N MET A 135 19.27 -3.45 5.20
CA MET A 135 18.98 -2.46 4.17
C MET A 135 17.70 -1.67 4.48
N GLY A 136 16.63 -2.35 4.91
CA GLY A 136 15.41 -1.71 5.39
C GLY A 136 15.67 -0.78 6.58
N GLY A 137 16.49 -1.20 7.54
CA GLY A 137 16.93 -0.37 8.66
C GLY A 137 17.76 0.85 8.24
N PHE A 138 18.62 0.71 7.23
CA PHE A 138 19.36 1.84 6.65
C PHE A 138 18.42 2.87 6.05
N PHE A 139 17.49 2.45 5.17
CA PHE A 139 16.52 3.38 4.57
C PHE A 139 15.60 3.98 5.62
N PHE A 140 15.17 3.21 6.62
CA PHE A 140 14.41 3.70 7.76
C PHE A 140 15.12 4.85 8.47
N VAL A 141 16.42 4.71 8.76
CA VAL A 141 17.22 5.76 9.40
C VAL A 141 17.39 6.96 8.48
N VAL A 142 17.80 6.76 7.23
CA VAL A 142 18.05 7.88 6.29
C VAL A 142 16.80 8.69 6.03
N ILE A 143 15.65 8.03 5.84
CA ILE A 143 14.36 8.70 5.66
C ILE A 143 13.95 9.41 6.95
N ALA A 144 14.06 8.77 8.12
CA ALA A 144 13.77 9.43 9.39
C ALA A 144 14.64 10.69 9.59
N LEU A 145 15.94 10.62 9.30
CA LEU A 145 16.86 11.76 9.36
C LEU A 145 16.44 12.92 8.44
N CYS A 146 15.87 12.64 7.26
CA CYS A 146 15.31 13.69 6.38
C CYS A 146 14.20 14.48 7.07
N PHE A 147 13.33 13.78 7.81
CA PHE A 147 12.15 14.34 8.46
C PHE A 147 12.44 14.97 9.83
N ILE A 148 13.56 14.65 10.50
CA ILE A 148 13.95 15.30 11.77
C ILE A 148 14.04 16.82 11.62
N GLY A 149 14.65 17.29 10.53
CA GLY A 149 14.80 18.73 10.28
C GLY A 149 13.47 19.46 10.14
N MET A 150 12.53 18.86 9.39
CA MET A 150 11.21 19.41 9.17
C MET A 150 10.33 19.31 10.41
N GLY A 151 10.36 18.17 11.10
CA GLY A 151 9.67 17.97 12.38
C GLY A 151 10.15 18.95 13.45
N GLN A 152 11.44 19.30 13.44
CA GLN A 152 11.97 20.33 14.34
C GLN A 152 11.36 21.70 14.07
N GLU A 153 11.24 22.10 12.80
CA GLU A 153 10.57 23.36 12.47
C GLU A 153 9.07 23.32 12.72
N LEU A 154 8.41 22.18 12.51
CA LEU A 154 7.01 21.99 12.89
C LEU A 154 6.81 22.22 14.39
N GLY A 155 7.60 21.56 15.24
CA GLY A 155 7.54 21.75 16.70
C GLY A 155 7.81 23.20 17.10
N ARG A 156 8.81 23.86 16.48
CA ARG A 156 9.08 25.29 16.71
C ARG A 156 7.92 26.19 16.26
N ALA A 157 7.30 25.90 15.12
CA ALA A 157 6.18 26.66 14.59
C ALA A 157 4.94 26.52 15.48
N LEU A 158 4.65 25.31 15.97
CA LEU A 158 3.60 25.05 16.96
C LEU A 158 3.83 25.84 18.27
N ASN A 159 5.09 25.95 18.72
CA ASN A 159 5.45 26.73 19.90
C ASN A 159 5.23 28.25 19.70
N ARG A 160 5.48 28.77 18.49
CA ARG A 160 5.37 30.21 18.17
C ARG A 160 3.92 30.70 18.16
N TRP A 161 2.95 29.84 17.82
CA TRP A 161 1.54 30.22 17.77
C TRP A 161 0.89 30.12 19.17
N PRO A 162 0.20 31.17 19.65
CA PRO A 162 -0.27 31.23 21.04
C PRO A 162 -1.41 30.25 21.34
N ASN A 163 -2.37 30.09 20.42
CA ASN A 163 -3.51 29.20 20.61
C ASN A 163 -3.25 27.81 20.01
N ARG A 164 -3.08 26.81 20.88
CA ARG A 164 -2.67 25.45 20.46
C ARG A 164 -3.64 24.79 19.47
N VAL A 165 -4.95 24.97 19.65
CA VAL A 165 -5.95 24.36 18.76
C VAL A 165 -5.98 25.06 17.40
N GLN A 166 -5.79 26.39 17.36
CA GLN A 166 -5.62 27.11 16.10
C GLN A 166 -4.32 26.71 15.38
N ALA A 167 -3.22 26.54 16.11
CA ALA A 167 -1.98 26.05 15.54
C ALA A 167 -2.18 24.66 14.89
N TYR A 168 -2.86 23.76 15.60
CA TYR A 168 -3.20 22.45 15.07
C TYR A 168 -4.14 22.52 13.84
N THR A 169 -5.08 23.46 13.83
CA THR A 169 -5.96 23.74 12.69
C THR A 169 -5.16 24.16 11.45
N ILE A 170 -4.20 25.08 11.61
CA ILE A 170 -3.31 25.52 10.52
C ILE A 170 -2.45 24.36 10.02
N ASN A 171 -1.91 23.55 10.94
CA ASN A 171 -1.14 22.36 10.60
C ASN A 171 -1.94 21.39 9.72
N ILE A 172 -3.14 21.00 10.15
CA ILE A 172 -4.01 20.09 9.39
C ILE A 172 -4.42 20.70 8.05
N THR A 173 -4.65 22.00 7.98
CA THR A 173 -4.98 22.68 6.72
C THR A 173 -3.81 22.61 5.74
N GLY A 174 -2.58 22.85 6.20
CA GLY A 174 -1.37 22.68 5.37
C GLY A 174 -1.22 21.25 4.86
N SER A 175 -1.42 20.27 5.74
CA SER A 175 -1.43 18.85 5.39
C SER A 175 -2.46 18.51 4.30
N ILE A 176 -3.72 18.96 4.43
CA ILE A 176 -4.77 18.73 3.42
C ILE A 176 -4.31 19.24 2.05
N VAL A 177 -3.76 20.46 1.98
CA VAL A 177 -3.26 21.04 0.72
C VAL A 177 -2.10 20.21 0.16
N GLY A 178 -1.25 19.64 1.02
CA GLY A 178 -0.16 18.75 0.63
C GLY A 178 -0.65 17.49 -0.07
N ILE A 179 -1.65 16.81 0.50
CA ILE A 179 -2.28 15.62 -0.11
C ILE A 179 -2.94 15.98 -1.43
N VAL A 180 -3.76 17.04 -1.46
CA VAL A 180 -4.50 17.44 -2.67
C VAL A 180 -3.54 17.75 -3.81
N LEU A 181 -2.44 18.46 -3.54
CA LEU A 181 -1.48 18.82 -4.57
C LEU A 181 -0.66 17.61 -5.05
N PHE A 182 -0.28 16.70 -4.16
CA PHE A 182 0.38 15.45 -4.58
C PHE A 182 -0.57 14.53 -5.36
N GLY A 183 -1.84 14.47 -4.97
CA GLY A 183 -2.90 13.80 -5.72
C GLY A 183 -3.07 14.38 -7.12
N ALA A 184 -3.04 15.71 -7.26
CA ALA A 184 -3.07 16.38 -8.57
C ALA A 184 -1.82 16.03 -9.42
N CYS A 185 -0.62 16.02 -8.83
CA CYS A 185 0.59 15.56 -9.52
C CYS A 185 0.45 14.11 -10.03
N SER A 186 -0.20 13.24 -9.26
CA SER A 186 -0.42 11.84 -9.59
C SER A 186 -1.44 11.66 -10.72
N TRP A 187 -2.54 12.41 -10.69
CA TRP A 187 -3.56 12.45 -11.74
C TRP A 187 -3.01 12.94 -13.07
N LEU A 188 -2.13 13.95 -13.04
CA LEU A 188 -1.48 14.52 -14.21
C LEU A 188 -0.28 13.68 -14.72
N HIS A 189 0.00 12.53 -14.09
CA HIS A 189 1.16 11.67 -14.40
C HIS A 189 2.50 12.42 -14.42
N LEU A 190 2.67 13.41 -13.54
CA LEU A 190 3.92 14.19 -13.48
C LEU A 190 5.07 13.32 -12.99
N SER A 191 6.23 13.43 -13.63
CA SER A 191 7.46 12.76 -13.19
C SER A 191 7.93 13.25 -11.81
N PRO A 192 8.72 12.46 -11.06
CA PRO A 192 9.28 12.84 -9.76
C PRO A 192 10.04 14.17 -9.75
N PHE A 193 10.61 14.58 -10.89
CA PHE A 193 11.24 15.89 -11.04
C PHE A 193 10.34 17.04 -10.54
N TRP A 194 9.06 17.01 -10.85
CA TRP A 194 8.10 18.04 -10.43
C TRP A 194 7.79 17.96 -8.94
N TRP A 195 7.71 16.76 -8.38
CA TRP A 195 7.42 16.57 -6.96
C TRP A 195 8.58 17.09 -6.10
N PHE A 196 9.80 16.66 -6.40
CA PHE A 196 10.98 17.11 -5.69
C PHE A 196 11.36 18.55 -6.01
N GLY A 197 11.00 19.07 -7.19
CA GLY A 197 11.09 20.49 -7.51
C GLY A 197 10.24 21.36 -6.59
N LEU A 198 8.98 21.00 -6.39
CA LEU A 198 8.10 21.70 -5.46
C LEU A 198 8.60 21.62 -4.01
N ALA A 199 9.08 20.44 -3.58
CA ALA A 199 9.70 20.28 -2.27
C ALA A 199 10.96 21.14 -2.11
N ALA A 200 11.81 21.20 -3.13
CA ALA A 200 13.02 22.02 -3.15
C ALA A 200 12.69 23.52 -3.05
N VAL A 201 11.67 24.00 -3.76
CA VAL A 201 11.18 25.39 -3.67
C VAL A 201 10.67 25.71 -2.27
N GLY A 202 9.87 24.81 -1.68
CA GLY A 202 9.36 25.00 -0.32
C GLY A 202 10.46 25.00 0.73
N LEU A 203 11.45 24.12 0.61
CA LEU A 203 12.63 24.14 1.47
C LEU A 203 13.43 25.43 1.28
N ALA A 204 13.62 25.90 0.05
CA ALA A 204 14.33 27.13 -0.26
C ALA A 204 13.71 28.36 0.44
N TYR A 205 12.38 28.44 0.57
CA TYR A 205 11.73 29.48 1.36
C TYR A 205 12.29 29.55 2.79
N PHE A 206 12.47 28.42 3.47
CA PHE A 206 13.03 28.39 4.83
C PHE A 206 14.52 28.73 4.90
N TYR A 207 15.27 28.63 3.80
CA TYR A 207 16.68 29.04 3.76
C TYR A 207 16.88 30.52 3.45
N PHE A 208 16.09 31.08 2.52
CA PHE A 208 16.35 32.41 1.96
C PHE A 208 15.37 33.48 2.40
N VAL A 209 14.14 33.10 2.71
CA VAL A 209 13.03 34.04 2.92
C VAL A 209 12.58 34.07 4.38
N SER A 210 12.56 32.91 5.05
CA SER A 210 12.13 32.81 6.44
C SER A 210 12.95 33.74 7.36
N PRO A 211 12.33 34.73 8.01
CA PRO A 211 13.02 35.67 8.88
C PRO A 211 13.52 35.03 10.19
N VAL A 212 13.07 33.80 10.48
CA VAL A 212 13.44 33.03 11.68
C VAL A 212 14.78 32.31 11.48
N HIS A 213 15.18 32.10 10.22
CA HIS A 213 16.40 31.39 9.85
C HIS A 213 17.41 32.36 9.25
N ARG A 214 18.15 33.08 10.11
CA ARG A 214 19.29 33.86 9.61
C ARG A 214 20.44 32.90 9.30
N VAL A 215 20.46 32.41 8.07
CA VAL A 215 21.45 31.47 7.55
C VAL A 215 22.81 32.18 7.42
N ARG A 216 23.90 31.58 7.94
CA ARG A 216 25.26 32.11 7.73
C ARG A 216 25.58 32.12 6.23
N ALA A 217 26.29 33.13 5.73
CA ALA A 217 26.59 33.32 4.29
C ALA A 217 27.03 32.04 3.54
N LYS A 218 27.84 31.17 4.15
CA LYS A 218 28.28 29.89 3.54
C LYS A 218 27.13 28.95 3.14
N PHE A 219 26.00 28.99 3.85
CA PHE A 219 24.84 28.15 3.57
C PHE A 219 23.88 28.78 2.55
N MET A 220 24.05 30.06 2.19
CA MET A 220 23.29 30.66 1.08
C MET A 220 23.70 30.09 -0.28
N VAL A 221 24.94 29.60 -0.41
CA VAL A 221 25.44 28.94 -1.63
C VAL A 221 25.25 27.42 -1.58
N LEU A 222 25.34 26.80 -0.39
CA LEU A 222 25.19 25.35 -0.26
C LEU A 222 23.75 24.89 -0.50
N GLY A 223 22.74 25.65 -0.05
CA GLY A 223 21.33 25.32 -0.22
C GLY A 223 20.91 25.12 -1.68
N PRO A 224 21.17 26.09 -2.60
CA PRO A 224 20.83 25.96 -4.01
C PRO A 224 21.63 24.85 -4.69
N VAL A 225 22.92 24.68 -4.35
CA VAL A 225 23.74 23.58 -4.88
C VAL A 225 23.16 22.22 -4.52
N LEU A 226 22.73 22.02 -3.27
CA LEU A 226 22.07 20.78 -2.86
C LEU A 226 20.70 20.60 -3.51
N GLY A 227 19.95 21.68 -3.71
CA GLY A 227 18.68 21.65 -4.46
C GLY A 227 18.88 21.26 -5.92
N LEU A 228 19.88 21.82 -6.59
CA LEU A 228 20.26 21.45 -7.95
C LEU A 228 20.76 20.00 -8.00
N LEU A 229 21.61 19.57 -7.05
CA LEU A 229 22.09 18.19 -6.97
C LEU A 229 20.94 17.20 -6.78
N LEU A 230 19.97 17.52 -5.91
CA LEU A 230 18.75 16.75 -5.71
C LEU A 230 17.98 16.60 -7.04
N LEU A 231 17.75 17.70 -7.75
CA LEU A 231 17.07 17.68 -9.04
C LEU A 231 17.84 16.92 -10.11
N SER A 232 19.16 17.04 -10.14
CA SER A 232 20.03 16.28 -11.04
C SER A 232 19.97 14.78 -10.78
N ILE A 233 19.93 14.35 -9.52
CA ILE A 233 19.77 12.93 -9.16
C ILE A 233 18.40 12.42 -9.59
N VAL A 234 17.34 13.20 -9.36
CA VAL A 234 15.98 12.83 -9.79
C VAL A 234 15.87 12.76 -11.30
N ALA A 235 16.48 13.71 -12.02
CA ALA A 235 16.53 13.69 -13.48
C ALA A 235 17.33 12.47 -13.98
N LEU A 236 18.51 12.20 -13.39
CA LEU A 236 19.31 11.02 -13.72
C LEU A 236 18.55 9.72 -13.48
N ALA A 237 17.84 9.61 -12.35
CA ALA A 237 17.00 8.47 -12.03
C ALA A 237 15.80 8.28 -12.97
N SER A 238 15.41 9.35 -13.68
CA SER A 238 14.36 9.32 -14.70
C SER A 238 14.91 8.91 -16.09
N TYR A 239 16.20 9.11 -16.33
CA TYR A 239 16.88 8.74 -17.57
C TYR A 239 17.59 7.38 -17.41
N ARG A 240 16.87 6.28 -17.69
CA ARG A 240 17.47 4.94 -17.70
C ARG A 240 17.94 4.55 -19.09
N ILE A 241 19.26 4.46 -19.27
CA ILE A 241 19.87 3.66 -20.34
C ILE A 241 19.98 2.24 -19.80
N ILE A 242 19.10 1.33 -20.23
CA ILE A 242 19.26 -0.09 -19.90
C ILE A 242 20.42 -0.63 -20.75
N TYR A 243 21.51 -1.03 -20.09
CA TYR A 243 22.49 -1.95 -20.67
C TYR A 243 22.10 -3.36 -20.23
N ASN A 244 21.44 -4.12 -21.11
CA ASN A 244 21.53 -5.58 -21.27
C ASN A 244 20.29 -6.13 -22.00
N ASP A 245 20.40 -6.21 -23.32
CA ASP A 245 20.25 -7.47 -24.04
C ASP A 245 21.37 -7.56 -25.09
N PHE A 246 21.62 -8.74 -25.63
CA PHE A 246 22.65 -8.99 -26.65
C PHE A 246 22.40 -8.27 -27.99
N GLN A 247 21.37 -7.41 -28.12
CA GLN A 247 20.92 -6.82 -29.39
C GLN A 247 21.08 -5.29 -29.49
N GLY A 248 21.57 -4.61 -28.45
CA GLY A 248 22.12 -3.25 -28.60
C GLY A 248 21.12 -2.15 -29.03
N GLN A 249 19.82 -2.31 -28.77
CA GLN A 249 18.83 -1.23 -28.93
C GLN A 249 18.44 -0.55 -27.61
N ARG A 250 18.05 0.73 -27.76
CA ARG A 250 18.19 1.82 -26.78
C ARG A 250 16.82 2.31 -26.27
N GLU A 251 16.80 2.65 -24.99
CA GLU A 251 15.77 3.41 -24.24
C GLU A 251 14.50 2.64 -23.77
N SER A 252 14.40 2.46 -22.44
CA SER A 252 13.12 2.17 -21.77
C SER A 252 12.41 3.48 -21.46
N ARG A 253 11.09 3.53 -21.68
CA ARG A 253 10.27 4.69 -21.31
C ARG A 253 9.72 4.51 -19.90
N GLN A 254 10.13 5.38 -19.00
CA GLN A 254 9.59 5.44 -17.64
C GLN A 254 8.31 6.28 -17.62
N ILE A 255 7.23 5.70 -17.10
CA ILE A 255 5.91 6.32 -16.97
C ILE A 255 5.50 6.23 -15.50
N TRP A 256 4.97 7.32 -14.95
CA TRP A 256 4.46 7.35 -13.58
C TRP A 256 2.93 7.35 -13.60
N SER A 257 2.32 6.17 -13.50
CA SER A 257 0.86 6.02 -13.36
C SER A 257 0.42 6.47 -11.97
N PRO A 258 -0.87 6.75 -11.71
CA PRO A 258 -1.34 7.14 -10.38
C PRO A 258 -1.00 6.12 -9.29
N TYR A 259 -0.72 4.88 -9.67
CA TYR A 259 -0.39 3.78 -8.78
C TYR A 259 1.12 3.58 -8.64
N ASN A 260 1.82 3.36 -9.75
CA ASN A 260 3.19 2.85 -9.72
C ASN A 260 4.07 3.48 -10.81
N ARG A 261 5.37 3.18 -10.73
CA ARG A 261 6.30 3.42 -11.82
C ARG A 261 6.25 2.25 -12.81
N ILE A 262 6.07 2.56 -14.08
CA ILE A 262 6.06 1.60 -15.19
C ILE A 262 7.27 1.87 -16.08
N ASP A 263 8.10 0.86 -16.27
CA ASP A 263 9.22 0.87 -17.21
C ASP A 263 8.81 0.05 -18.45
N PHE A 264 8.46 0.74 -19.54
CA PHE A 264 8.05 0.11 -20.81
C PHE A 264 9.23 -0.03 -21.76
N LYS A 265 9.36 -1.21 -22.38
CA LYS A 265 10.41 -1.57 -23.33
C LYS A 265 9.76 -1.80 -24.71
N PRO A 266 9.84 -0.82 -25.63
CA PRO A 266 9.18 -0.94 -26.92
C PRO A 266 9.72 -2.06 -27.82
N TYR A 267 10.97 -2.48 -27.62
CA TYR A 267 11.66 -3.44 -28.49
C TYR A 267 11.19 -4.89 -28.30
N ASP A 268 10.80 -5.25 -27.07
CA ASP A 268 10.27 -6.59 -26.72
C ASP A 268 8.81 -6.54 -26.23
N LEU A 269 8.19 -5.36 -26.29
CA LEU A 269 6.84 -5.06 -25.82
C LEU A 269 6.58 -5.49 -24.38
N SER A 270 7.62 -5.54 -23.55
CA SER A 270 7.51 -5.87 -22.14
C SER A 270 7.39 -4.61 -21.27
N LEU A 271 6.76 -4.78 -20.12
CA LEU A 271 6.68 -3.73 -19.12
C LEU A 271 6.96 -4.29 -17.72
N SER A 272 7.65 -3.45 -16.94
CA SER A 272 7.97 -3.73 -15.53
C SER A 272 7.31 -2.68 -14.65
N VAL A 273 6.83 -3.09 -13.48
CA VAL A 273 6.19 -2.22 -12.49
C VAL A 273 7.05 -2.22 -11.22
N ASN A 274 7.52 -1.05 -10.79
CA ASN A 274 8.45 -0.87 -9.66
C ASN A 274 9.59 -1.91 -9.68
N LEU A 275 10.28 -2.03 -10.82
CA LEU A 275 11.41 -2.96 -11.07
C LEU A 275 11.06 -4.47 -11.14
N MET A 276 9.79 -4.85 -11.03
CA MET A 276 9.36 -6.23 -11.26
C MET A 276 8.83 -6.39 -12.67
N PHE A 277 9.29 -7.42 -13.37
CA PHE A 277 8.61 -7.86 -14.60
C PHE A 277 7.14 -8.11 -14.29
N HIS A 278 6.26 -7.57 -15.11
CA HIS A 278 4.82 -7.62 -14.85
C HIS A 278 4.05 -8.24 -16.02
N GLN A 279 4.28 -7.79 -17.26
CA GLN A 279 3.66 -8.40 -18.44
C GLN A 279 4.43 -8.09 -19.73
N SER A 280 4.18 -8.88 -20.76
CA SER A 280 4.55 -8.59 -22.15
C SER A 280 3.30 -8.62 -23.02
N MET A 281 3.26 -7.78 -24.06
CA MET A 281 2.21 -7.85 -25.07
C MET A 281 2.53 -8.98 -26.03
N VAL A 282 1.65 -9.97 -26.10
CA VAL A 282 1.85 -11.19 -26.88
C VAL A 282 0.82 -11.21 -28.00
N SER A 283 1.28 -11.34 -29.26
CA SER A 283 0.34 -11.48 -30.37
C SER A 283 -0.37 -12.83 -30.27
N ARG A 284 -1.62 -12.87 -30.73
CA ARG A 284 -2.35 -14.13 -30.90
C ARG A 284 -1.69 -15.10 -31.89
N ASN A 285 -0.71 -14.64 -32.68
CA ASN A 285 0.09 -15.45 -33.58
C ASN A 285 1.36 -16.02 -32.93
N ASP A 286 1.69 -15.61 -31.71
CA ASP A 286 2.84 -16.13 -30.97
C ASP A 286 2.52 -17.47 -30.30
N LYS A 287 3.55 -18.30 -30.12
CA LYS A 287 3.49 -19.66 -29.56
C LYS A 287 3.35 -19.63 -28.03
N TYR A 288 2.34 -18.93 -27.54
CA TYR A 288 2.06 -18.82 -26.10
C TYR A 288 0.63 -19.29 -25.80
N PRO A 289 0.47 -20.56 -25.35
CA PRO A 289 -0.84 -21.19 -25.28
C PRO A 289 -1.70 -20.76 -24.09
N ALA A 290 -1.10 -20.21 -23.04
CA ALA A 290 -1.74 -19.98 -21.75
C ALA A 290 -3.06 -19.19 -21.85
N TYR A 291 -3.06 -18.05 -22.55
CA TYR A 291 -4.24 -17.20 -22.75
C TYR A 291 -5.33 -17.85 -23.64
N ALA A 292 -4.98 -18.86 -24.43
CA ALA A 292 -5.94 -19.55 -25.30
C ALA A 292 -6.61 -20.75 -24.61
N LEU A 293 -6.04 -21.27 -23.51
CA LEU A 293 -6.52 -22.48 -22.83
C LEU A 293 -8.01 -22.45 -22.49
N PRO A 294 -8.59 -21.36 -21.94
CA PRO A 294 -10.01 -21.35 -21.57
C PRO A 294 -10.91 -21.60 -22.77
N HIS A 295 -10.59 -20.97 -23.90
CA HIS A 295 -11.36 -21.05 -25.13
C HIS A 295 -11.16 -22.38 -25.85
N LEU A 296 -9.91 -22.83 -25.93
CA LEU A 296 -9.51 -24.06 -26.59
C LEU A 296 -10.13 -25.29 -25.92
N LEU A 297 -10.02 -25.40 -24.58
CA LEU A 297 -10.58 -26.52 -23.83
C LEU A 297 -12.11 -26.50 -23.83
N ASN A 298 -12.74 -25.31 -23.82
CA ASN A 298 -14.18 -25.20 -23.94
C ASN A 298 -14.68 -25.72 -25.31
N ARG A 299 -14.04 -25.30 -26.41
CA ARG A 299 -14.34 -25.81 -27.76
C ARG A 299 -14.17 -27.33 -27.82
N ASP A 300 -13.05 -27.84 -27.32
CA ASP A 300 -12.70 -29.25 -27.44
C ASP A 300 -13.54 -30.17 -26.54
N ALA A 301 -14.12 -29.61 -25.47
CA ALA A 301 -15.17 -30.24 -24.67
C ALA A 301 -16.57 -30.18 -25.32
N GLY A 302 -16.68 -29.70 -26.57
CA GLY A 302 -17.92 -29.67 -27.35
C GLY A 302 -18.87 -28.54 -27.00
N ARG A 303 -18.38 -27.45 -26.39
CA ARG A 303 -19.21 -26.32 -25.96
C ARG A 303 -19.15 -25.15 -26.95
N PRO A 304 -20.21 -24.32 -27.02
CA PRO A 304 -20.21 -23.13 -27.85
C PRO A 304 -19.16 -22.10 -27.37
N PRO A 305 -18.68 -21.21 -28.26
CA PRO A 305 -17.82 -20.11 -27.86
C PRO A 305 -18.48 -19.20 -26.82
N PHE A 306 -17.68 -18.63 -25.92
CA PHE A 306 -18.14 -17.65 -24.94
C PHE A 306 -18.52 -16.33 -25.63
N ALA A 307 -19.74 -15.83 -25.41
CA ALA A 307 -20.23 -14.62 -26.06
C ALA A 307 -20.00 -13.37 -25.20
N ASP A 308 -20.36 -13.44 -23.91
CA ASP A 308 -20.20 -12.38 -22.92
C ASP A 308 -19.04 -12.74 -21.97
N VAL A 309 -17.95 -11.98 -22.06
CA VAL A 309 -16.71 -12.25 -21.32
C VAL A 309 -16.36 -11.07 -20.41
N MET A 310 -16.00 -11.35 -19.15
CA MET A 310 -15.37 -10.38 -18.26
C MET A 310 -13.91 -10.77 -18.04
N ILE A 311 -13.00 -9.81 -18.16
CA ILE A 311 -11.57 -10.02 -17.88
C ILE A 311 -11.16 -9.02 -16.82
N ILE A 312 -10.81 -9.51 -15.63
CA ILE A 312 -10.27 -8.71 -14.53
C ILE A 312 -8.74 -8.84 -14.54
N GLY A 313 -8.06 -7.69 -14.54
CA GLY A 313 -6.63 -7.62 -14.83
C GLY A 313 -6.38 -7.68 -16.34
N ALA A 314 -7.22 -7.01 -17.14
CA ALA A 314 -7.11 -7.06 -18.61
C ALA A 314 -5.76 -6.56 -19.13
N GLY A 315 -5.05 -5.74 -18.36
CA GLY A 315 -3.67 -5.37 -18.57
C GLY A 315 -3.46 -4.66 -19.90
N SER A 316 -2.49 -5.15 -20.67
CA SER A 316 -2.17 -4.65 -22.00
C SER A 316 -3.00 -5.28 -23.12
N GLY A 317 -3.90 -6.24 -22.81
CA GLY A 317 -4.91 -6.74 -23.74
C GLY A 317 -4.71 -8.16 -24.28
N ASN A 318 -3.77 -8.95 -23.75
CA ASN A 318 -3.51 -10.31 -24.23
C ASN A 318 -4.78 -11.20 -24.21
N ASP A 319 -5.48 -11.23 -23.08
CA ASP A 319 -6.72 -11.99 -22.93
C ASP A 319 -7.88 -11.42 -23.72
N VAL A 320 -7.93 -10.10 -23.88
CA VAL A 320 -8.91 -9.44 -24.75
C VAL A 320 -8.69 -9.88 -26.20
N SER A 321 -7.44 -9.90 -26.68
CA SER A 321 -7.08 -10.37 -28.02
C SER A 321 -7.52 -11.82 -28.25
N ARG A 322 -7.29 -12.71 -27.27
CA ARG A 322 -7.73 -14.10 -27.34
C ARG A 322 -9.25 -14.22 -27.32
N ALA A 323 -9.95 -13.58 -26.40
CA ALA A 323 -11.41 -13.62 -26.36
C ALA A 323 -12.04 -13.16 -27.69
N LEU A 324 -11.50 -12.09 -28.31
CA LEU A 324 -11.93 -11.63 -29.64
C LEU A 324 -11.66 -12.66 -30.75
N GLN A 325 -10.47 -13.28 -30.75
CA GLN A 325 -10.08 -14.34 -31.70
C GLN A 325 -11.05 -15.53 -31.63
N TRP A 326 -11.52 -15.86 -30.43
CA TRP A 326 -12.39 -17.00 -30.15
C TRP A 326 -13.88 -16.65 -30.18
N GLY A 327 -14.26 -15.49 -30.73
CA GLY A 327 -15.63 -15.20 -31.12
C GLY A 327 -16.50 -14.50 -30.07
N ALA A 328 -15.90 -13.97 -28.99
CA ALA A 328 -16.60 -13.14 -28.03
C ALA A 328 -17.37 -12.00 -28.73
N LYS A 329 -18.58 -11.74 -28.25
CA LYS A 329 -19.50 -10.73 -28.78
C LYS A 329 -19.47 -9.45 -27.95
N HIS A 330 -19.24 -9.58 -26.65
CA HIS A 330 -19.04 -8.49 -25.71
C HIS A 330 -17.93 -8.86 -24.73
N ILE A 331 -17.01 -7.93 -24.47
CA ILE A 331 -15.92 -8.08 -23.52
C ILE A 331 -15.91 -6.88 -22.59
N ASP A 332 -16.14 -7.10 -21.29
CA ASP A 332 -15.85 -6.12 -20.25
C ASP A 332 -14.40 -6.32 -19.77
N ALA A 333 -13.51 -5.42 -20.21
CA ALA A 333 -12.10 -5.43 -19.87
C ALA A 333 -11.82 -4.49 -18.68
N VAL A 334 -11.60 -5.06 -17.50
CA VAL A 334 -11.41 -4.32 -16.25
C VAL A 334 -9.92 -4.23 -15.93
N GLU A 335 -9.39 -3.01 -15.92
CA GLU A 335 -7.99 -2.71 -15.66
C GLU A 335 -7.88 -1.55 -14.67
N ILE A 336 -7.04 -1.67 -13.64
CA ILE A 336 -6.93 -0.63 -12.63
C ILE A 336 -5.94 0.47 -13.04
N ASP A 337 -4.88 0.14 -13.78
CA ASP A 337 -3.82 1.07 -14.16
C ASP A 337 -4.08 1.71 -15.54
N PRO A 338 -4.41 3.03 -15.58
CA PRO A 338 -4.71 3.70 -16.84
C PRO A 338 -3.50 3.82 -17.76
N ALA A 339 -2.26 3.73 -17.26
CA ALA A 339 -1.07 3.78 -18.10
C ALA A 339 -0.81 2.45 -18.80
N ILE A 340 -1.06 1.31 -18.13
CA ILE A 340 -0.98 -0.03 -18.76
C ILE A 340 -2.00 -0.16 -19.88
N TYR A 341 -3.26 0.23 -19.62
CA TYR A 341 -4.30 0.27 -20.65
C TYR A 341 -3.90 1.12 -21.87
N ARG A 342 -3.36 2.34 -21.65
CA ARG A 342 -2.89 3.22 -22.74
C ARG A 342 -1.78 2.56 -23.55
N LEU A 343 -0.82 1.91 -22.89
CA LEU A 343 0.25 1.18 -23.57
C LEU A 343 -0.33 0.03 -24.41
N GLY A 344 -1.25 -0.76 -23.88
CA GLY A 344 -1.93 -1.82 -24.63
C GLY A 344 -2.68 -1.28 -25.87
N THR A 345 -3.39 -0.17 -25.71
CA THR A 345 -4.11 0.47 -26.83
C THR A 345 -3.18 0.93 -27.95
N GLN A 346 -1.99 1.43 -27.60
CA GLN A 346 -1.01 1.99 -28.54
C GLN A 346 -0.09 0.94 -29.17
N TYR A 347 0.34 -0.07 -28.40
CA TYR A 347 1.46 -0.94 -28.76
C TYR A 347 1.10 -2.43 -28.87
N HIS A 348 -0.05 -2.88 -28.35
CA HIS A 348 -0.38 -4.30 -28.43
C HIS A 348 -0.53 -4.72 -29.91
N PRO A 349 0.17 -5.77 -30.40
CA PRO A 349 0.24 -6.11 -31.83
C PRO A 349 -1.13 -6.35 -32.49
N ASP A 350 -2.07 -6.90 -31.72
CA ASP A 350 -3.42 -7.20 -32.20
C ASP A 350 -4.44 -6.04 -32.07
N HIS A 351 -4.04 -4.91 -31.48
CA HIS A 351 -4.90 -3.76 -31.19
C HIS A 351 -6.29 -4.10 -30.58
N PRO A 352 -6.37 -4.97 -29.55
CA PRO A 352 -7.64 -5.52 -29.09
C PRO A 352 -8.59 -4.47 -28.51
N TYR A 353 -8.08 -3.41 -27.89
CA TYR A 353 -8.89 -2.34 -27.30
C TYR A 353 -9.56 -1.41 -28.32
N GLN A 354 -9.26 -1.55 -29.62
CA GLN A 354 -9.92 -0.77 -30.68
C GLN A 354 -11.16 -1.47 -31.24
N ASP A 355 -11.38 -2.74 -30.90
CA ASP A 355 -12.54 -3.51 -31.36
C ASP A 355 -13.81 -3.02 -30.65
N PRO A 356 -14.91 -2.72 -31.37
CA PRO A 356 -16.14 -2.20 -30.78
C PRO A 356 -16.85 -3.17 -29.83
N ARG A 357 -16.43 -4.44 -29.80
CA ARG A 357 -16.93 -5.45 -28.85
C ARG A 357 -16.31 -5.33 -27.46
N VAL A 358 -15.31 -4.46 -27.28
CA VAL A 358 -14.58 -4.30 -26.02
C VAL A 358 -15.03 -3.02 -25.31
N GLU A 359 -15.56 -3.17 -24.11
CA GLU A 359 -15.85 -2.08 -23.18
C GLU A 359 -14.79 -2.07 -22.08
N VAL A 360 -14.05 -0.97 -21.95
CA VAL A 360 -12.95 -0.84 -20.99
C VAL A 360 -13.42 -0.14 -19.74
N HIS A 361 -13.16 -0.75 -18.59
CA HIS A 361 -13.50 -0.23 -17.27
C HIS A 361 -12.22 0.04 -16.48
N LEU A 362 -11.89 1.31 -16.28
CA LEU A 362 -10.75 1.73 -15.46
C LEU A 362 -11.14 1.76 -13.99
N ASP A 363 -11.19 0.59 -13.36
CA ASP A 363 -11.69 0.42 -11.99
C ASP A 363 -11.01 -0.77 -11.28
N ASP A 364 -11.20 -0.83 -9.96
CA ASP A 364 -10.91 -2.01 -9.16
C ASP A 364 -11.81 -3.19 -9.56
N GLY A 365 -11.21 -4.36 -9.84
CA GLY A 365 -11.94 -5.53 -10.33
C GLY A 365 -13.04 -6.01 -9.40
N ARG A 366 -12.83 -5.89 -8.08
CA ARG A 366 -13.83 -6.27 -7.08
C ARG A 366 -14.98 -5.26 -7.02
N ASN A 367 -14.67 -3.97 -7.06
CA ASN A 367 -15.68 -2.92 -7.12
C ASN A 367 -16.56 -3.06 -8.36
N PHE A 368 -15.95 -3.29 -9.53
CA PHE A 368 -16.67 -3.54 -10.77
C PHE A 368 -17.60 -4.76 -10.65
N LEU A 369 -17.11 -5.89 -10.11
CA LEU A 369 -17.94 -7.07 -9.84
C LEU A 369 -19.15 -6.74 -8.96
N ARG A 370 -18.99 -5.93 -7.91
CA ARG A 370 -20.10 -5.58 -7.01
C ARG A 370 -21.07 -4.57 -7.61
N ALA A 371 -20.56 -3.66 -8.44
CA ALA A 371 -21.36 -2.60 -9.05
C ALA A 371 -22.16 -3.08 -10.26
N SER A 372 -21.65 -4.08 -10.99
CA SER A 372 -22.31 -4.66 -12.16
C SER A 372 -23.52 -5.52 -11.77
N GLN A 373 -24.43 -5.70 -12.71
CA GLN A 373 -25.54 -6.67 -12.62
C GLN A 373 -25.53 -7.67 -13.79
N ARG A 374 -24.60 -7.50 -14.75
CA ARG A 374 -24.51 -8.34 -15.94
C ARG A 374 -24.09 -9.77 -15.57
N LYS A 375 -24.47 -10.74 -16.40
CA LYS A 375 -24.03 -12.14 -16.26
C LYS A 375 -23.17 -12.52 -17.45
N TYR A 376 -22.16 -13.35 -17.21
CA TYR A 376 -21.13 -13.68 -18.20
C TYR A 376 -21.06 -15.18 -18.46
N ASP A 377 -20.73 -15.54 -19.70
CA ASP A 377 -20.40 -16.93 -20.06
C ASP A 377 -18.99 -17.29 -19.56
N LEU A 378 -18.10 -16.30 -19.47
CA LEU A 378 -16.74 -16.46 -18.99
C LEU A 378 -16.31 -15.27 -18.14
N ILE A 379 -15.82 -15.53 -16.93
CA ILE A 379 -15.10 -14.54 -16.11
C ILE A 379 -13.66 -15.04 -15.96
N ILE A 380 -12.69 -14.18 -16.28
CA ILE A 380 -11.26 -14.48 -16.18
C ILE A 380 -10.63 -13.56 -15.14
N TYR A 381 -9.88 -14.14 -14.20
CA TYR A 381 -8.85 -13.44 -13.44
C TYR A 381 -7.51 -13.66 -14.15
N ALA A 382 -7.10 -12.65 -14.91
CA ALA A 382 -5.97 -12.71 -15.82
C ALA A 382 -4.69 -12.29 -15.11
N LEU A 383 -3.93 -13.25 -14.55
CA LEU A 383 -2.64 -12.97 -13.90
C LEU A 383 -2.71 -11.77 -12.93
N VAL A 384 -3.74 -11.74 -12.08
CA VAL A 384 -4.05 -10.58 -11.20
C VAL A 384 -2.96 -10.36 -10.14
N ASP A 385 -1.87 -9.71 -10.56
CA ASP A 385 -0.70 -9.34 -9.76
C ASP A 385 -0.58 -7.81 -9.79
N SER A 386 -1.45 -7.11 -9.06
CA SER A 386 -1.55 -5.65 -9.19
C SER A 386 -0.25 -4.94 -8.82
N LEU A 387 0.56 -5.53 -7.92
CA LEU A 387 1.69 -4.88 -7.23
C LEU A 387 1.28 -3.56 -6.54
N VAL A 388 -0.03 -3.30 -6.46
CA VAL A 388 -0.68 -2.16 -5.82
C VAL A 388 -1.03 -2.61 -4.41
N LEU A 389 -0.73 -1.75 -3.43
CA LEU A 389 -1.15 -1.99 -2.07
C LEU A 389 -2.60 -1.58 -1.90
N HIS A 390 -3.31 -2.33 -1.08
CA HIS A 390 -4.66 -1.97 -0.66
C HIS A 390 -4.66 -0.61 0.07
N SER A 391 -3.59 -0.33 0.83
CA SER A 391 -3.32 1.00 1.39
C SER A 391 -1.82 1.18 1.63
N GLY A 392 -1.31 2.41 1.62
CA GLY A 392 0.09 2.69 2.02
C GLY A 392 0.41 2.39 3.49
N TYR A 393 -0.61 2.04 4.29
CA TYR A 393 -0.55 1.79 5.73
C TYR A 393 -0.55 0.29 6.07
N SER A 394 -0.91 -0.57 5.13
CA SER A 394 -0.95 -2.03 5.30
C SER A 394 -0.07 -2.69 4.24
N ASN A 395 0.59 -3.80 4.61
CA ASN A 395 1.43 -4.56 3.68
C ASN A 395 0.60 -5.51 2.77
N ILE A 396 -0.73 -5.33 2.73
CA ILE A 396 -1.62 -6.17 1.95
C ILE A 396 -1.76 -5.62 0.55
N ARG A 397 -1.57 -6.50 -0.41
CA ARG A 397 -1.73 -6.19 -1.82
C ARG A 397 -3.19 -6.26 -2.22
N LEU A 398 -3.60 -5.37 -3.11
CA LEU A 398 -4.97 -5.24 -3.55
C LEU A 398 -5.57 -6.56 -4.04
N GLU A 399 -4.82 -7.33 -4.83
CA GLU A 399 -5.30 -8.61 -5.38
C GLU A 399 -5.69 -9.63 -4.31
N SER A 400 -5.16 -9.50 -3.09
CA SER A 400 -5.47 -10.43 -2.00
C SER A 400 -6.96 -10.47 -1.68
N TYR A 401 -7.67 -9.36 -1.92
CA TYR A 401 -9.12 -9.26 -1.77
C TYR A 401 -9.90 -9.91 -2.91
N LEU A 402 -9.30 -10.09 -4.10
CA LEU A 402 -9.91 -10.84 -5.20
C LEU A 402 -9.97 -12.34 -4.90
N PHE A 403 -9.06 -12.85 -4.06
CA PHE A 403 -8.97 -14.26 -3.66
C PHE A 403 -9.76 -14.61 -2.39
N THR A 404 -10.62 -13.71 -1.90
CA THR A 404 -11.44 -13.98 -0.72
C THR A 404 -12.69 -14.80 -1.07
N ARG A 405 -13.19 -15.58 -0.12
CA ARG A 405 -14.47 -16.30 -0.24
C ARG A 405 -15.59 -15.40 -0.75
N GLN A 406 -15.74 -14.21 -0.14
CA GLN A 406 -16.78 -13.24 -0.49
C GLN A 406 -16.67 -12.78 -1.95
N THR A 407 -15.46 -12.51 -2.45
CA THR A 407 -15.31 -12.14 -3.86
C THR A 407 -15.61 -13.31 -4.79
N PHE A 408 -15.26 -14.55 -4.43
CA PHE A 408 -15.67 -15.71 -5.22
C PHE A 408 -17.19 -15.93 -5.22
N GLU A 409 -17.89 -15.60 -4.14
CA GLU A 409 -19.36 -15.58 -4.10
C GLU A 409 -19.93 -14.50 -5.03
N ASP A 410 -19.30 -13.31 -5.07
CA ASP A 410 -19.62 -12.26 -6.02
C ASP A 410 -19.38 -12.74 -7.47
N VAL A 411 -18.27 -13.43 -7.76
CA VAL A 411 -18.00 -14.04 -9.09
C VAL A 411 -19.08 -15.06 -9.45
N LYS A 412 -19.39 -16.02 -8.56
CA LYS A 412 -20.42 -17.04 -8.78
C LYS A 412 -21.78 -16.39 -9.09
N ARG A 413 -22.11 -15.30 -8.40
CA ARG A 413 -23.34 -14.53 -8.67
C ARG A 413 -23.34 -13.97 -10.09
N HIS A 414 -22.20 -13.59 -10.67
CA HIS A 414 -22.10 -12.98 -12.00
C HIS A 414 -21.92 -13.98 -13.14
N LEU A 415 -21.82 -15.28 -12.86
CA LEU A 415 -21.84 -16.30 -13.91
C LEU A 415 -23.27 -16.56 -14.37
N LYS A 416 -23.44 -16.78 -15.68
CA LYS A 416 -24.63 -17.44 -16.21
C LYS A 416 -24.69 -18.89 -15.70
N PRO A 417 -25.86 -19.58 -15.78
CA PRO A 417 -26.00 -20.97 -15.31
C PRO A 417 -24.99 -21.93 -15.95
N ASP A 418 -24.62 -21.68 -17.21
CA ASP A 418 -23.61 -22.42 -17.95
C ASP A 418 -22.25 -21.71 -17.99
N GLY A 419 -22.05 -20.63 -17.23
CA GLY A 419 -20.81 -19.86 -17.26
C GLY A 419 -19.62 -20.55 -16.58
N ASN A 420 -18.41 -20.15 -16.98
CA ASN A 420 -17.16 -20.59 -16.41
C ASN A 420 -16.44 -19.44 -15.72
N PHE A 421 -15.89 -19.72 -14.54
CA PHE A 421 -14.87 -18.88 -13.94
C PHE A 421 -13.51 -19.51 -14.17
N VAL A 422 -12.56 -18.70 -14.63
CA VAL A 422 -11.17 -19.11 -14.81
C VAL A 422 -10.25 -18.17 -14.06
N VAL A 423 -9.32 -18.74 -13.31
CA VAL A 423 -8.24 -17.99 -12.68
C VAL A 423 -6.93 -18.68 -12.94
N TYR A 424 -5.92 -17.93 -13.37
CA TYR A 424 -4.59 -18.46 -13.57
C TYR A 424 -3.51 -17.51 -13.14
N ASN A 425 -2.42 -18.08 -12.63
CA ASN A 425 -1.23 -17.35 -12.22
C ASN A 425 -0.02 -18.30 -12.06
N TYR A 426 1.14 -17.72 -11.86
CA TYR A 426 2.31 -18.35 -11.26
C TYR A 426 2.20 -18.26 -9.74
N PHE A 427 1.56 -19.23 -9.09
CA PHE A 427 1.28 -19.15 -7.64
C PHE A 427 2.51 -19.35 -6.75
N ARG A 428 3.66 -19.78 -7.31
CA ARG A 428 4.96 -19.92 -6.63
C ARG A 428 5.03 -21.03 -5.58
N GLU A 429 3.98 -21.26 -4.81
CA GLU A 429 3.93 -22.30 -3.79
C GLU A 429 2.73 -23.24 -3.96
N GLY A 430 2.95 -24.55 -3.76
CA GLY A 430 1.89 -25.56 -3.82
C GLY A 430 0.76 -25.31 -2.82
N TRP A 431 1.06 -24.85 -1.60
CA TRP A 431 0.05 -24.59 -0.58
C TRP A 431 -0.88 -23.41 -0.94
N LEU A 432 -0.43 -22.48 -1.79
CA LEU A 432 -1.29 -21.44 -2.35
C LEU A 432 -2.30 -22.02 -3.34
N ILE A 433 -1.86 -22.96 -4.17
CA ILE A 433 -2.73 -23.74 -5.07
C ILE A 433 -3.74 -24.54 -4.24
N SER A 434 -3.30 -25.23 -3.18
CA SER A 434 -4.20 -25.95 -2.25
C SER A 434 -5.24 -25.04 -1.59
N ARG A 435 -4.82 -23.84 -1.14
CA ARG A 435 -5.72 -22.82 -0.57
C ARG A 435 -6.74 -22.33 -1.58
N LEU A 436 -6.30 -22.03 -2.80
CA LEU A 436 -7.19 -21.55 -3.85
C LEU A 436 -8.22 -22.62 -4.21
N GLN A 437 -7.79 -23.88 -4.37
CA GLN A 437 -8.70 -25.00 -4.58
C GLN A 437 -9.75 -25.08 -3.48
N LYS A 438 -9.33 -25.08 -2.20
CA LYS A 438 -10.24 -25.13 -1.05
C LYS A 438 -11.22 -23.96 -1.05
N SER A 439 -10.76 -22.76 -1.37
CA SER A 439 -11.61 -21.56 -1.42
C SER A 439 -12.67 -21.67 -2.52
N LEU A 440 -12.31 -22.23 -3.68
CA LEU A 440 -13.25 -22.47 -4.77
C LEU A 440 -14.20 -23.64 -4.46
N ASP A 441 -13.75 -24.71 -3.80
CA ASP A 441 -14.58 -25.81 -3.34
C ASP A 441 -15.69 -25.33 -2.38
N GLU A 442 -15.37 -24.43 -1.45
CA GLU A 442 -16.35 -23.88 -0.50
C GLU A 442 -17.45 -23.07 -1.21
N VAL A 443 -17.14 -22.39 -2.31
CA VAL A 443 -18.10 -21.51 -3.03
C VAL A 443 -18.83 -22.23 -4.16
N PHE A 444 -18.12 -23.01 -4.97
CA PHE A 444 -18.67 -23.70 -6.14
C PHE A 444 -19.11 -25.14 -5.86
N GLY A 445 -18.72 -25.71 -4.72
CA GLY A 445 -19.00 -27.09 -4.32
C GLY A 445 -17.76 -27.98 -4.44
N ALA A 446 -17.61 -28.89 -3.48
CA ALA A 446 -16.45 -29.78 -3.40
C ALA A 446 -16.26 -30.59 -4.69
N GLY A 447 -15.05 -30.54 -5.24
CA GLY A 447 -14.67 -31.24 -6.46
C GLY A 447 -15.11 -30.55 -7.75
N ASN A 448 -15.86 -29.44 -7.69
CA ASN A 448 -16.22 -28.62 -8.87
C ASN A 448 -14.99 -28.03 -9.59
N PRO A 449 -14.00 -27.43 -8.88
CA PRO A 449 -12.84 -26.82 -9.52
C PRO A 449 -11.95 -27.86 -10.20
N LEU A 450 -11.52 -27.58 -11.43
CA LEU A 450 -10.54 -28.37 -12.19
C LEU A 450 -9.22 -27.61 -12.25
N VAL A 451 -8.10 -28.31 -12.08
CA VAL A 451 -6.75 -27.70 -12.04
C VAL A 451 -5.91 -28.22 -13.19
N LEU A 452 -5.20 -27.33 -13.87
CA LEU A 452 -4.29 -27.60 -14.98
C LEU A 452 -2.99 -26.84 -14.75
N THR A 453 -1.88 -27.36 -15.24
CA THR A 453 -0.56 -26.76 -15.01
C THR A 453 0.28 -26.81 -16.29
N LEU A 454 1.10 -25.78 -16.52
CA LEU A 454 2.07 -25.70 -17.60
C LEU A 454 3.44 -25.37 -16.99
N PRO A 455 4.46 -26.26 -17.11
CA PRO A 455 4.35 -27.62 -17.65
C PRO A 455 3.44 -28.54 -16.83
N TYR A 456 3.00 -29.65 -17.43
CA TYR A 456 2.07 -30.59 -16.80
C TYR A 456 2.67 -31.26 -15.56
N GLN A 457 1.90 -31.22 -14.47
CA GLN A 457 2.17 -31.94 -13.22
C GLN A 457 0.91 -32.70 -12.84
N LYS A 458 1.02 -34.02 -12.72
CA LYS A 458 -0.12 -34.87 -12.35
C LYS A 458 -0.54 -34.68 -10.89
N VAL A 459 0.43 -34.45 -10.00
CA VAL A 459 0.19 -34.23 -8.57
C VAL A 459 0.91 -32.96 -8.15
N MET A 460 0.18 -32.06 -7.49
CA MET A 460 0.69 -30.82 -6.94
C MET A 460 0.72 -30.93 -5.42
N GLU A 461 1.92 -31.14 -4.88
CA GLU A 461 2.16 -31.22 -3.43
C GLU A 461 2.20 -29.83 -2.79
N PRO A 462 1.78 -29.66 -1.52
CA PRO A 462 1.64 -28.33 -0.94
C PRO A 462 2.99 -27.67 -0.64
N ASP A 463 4.03 -28.46 -0.48
CA ASP A 463 5.40 -27.98 -0.25
C ASP A 463 6.24 -27.95 -1.54
N ALA A 464 5.61 -28.15 -2.71
CA ALA A 464 6.28 -28.04 -3.99
C ALA A 464 6.52 -26.58 -4.37
N ASP A 465 7.73 -26.28 -4.87
CA ASP A 465 8.01 -25.05 -5.60
C ASP A 465 7.27 -25.08 -6.95
N THR A 466 6.51 -24.02 -7.21
CA THR A 466 5.69 -23.82 -8.41
C THR A 466 5.94 -22.47 -9.06
N ALA A 467 7.08 -21.83 -8.81
CA ALA A 467 7.40 -20.49 -9.31
C ALA A 467 7.43 -20.40 -10.85
N ASP A 468 7.88 -21.45 -11.53
CA ASP A 468 7.90 -21.55 -13.00
C ASP A 468 6.66 -22.22 -13.59
N LYS A 469 5.71 -22.65 -12.74
CA LYS A 469 4.55 -23.45 -13.15
C LYS A 469 3.32 -22.56 -13.24
N PHE A 470 2.92 -22.26 -14.47
CA PHE A 470 1.66 -21.59 -14.73
C PHE A 470 0.51 -22.54 -14.37
N THR A 471 -0.39 -22.10 -13.50
CA THR A 471 -1.49 -22.94 -13.00
C THR A 471 -2.82 -22.29 -13.30
N VAL A 472 -3.76 -23.07 -13.81
CA VAL A 472 -5.11 -22.65 -14.21
C VAL A 472 -6.16 -23.42 -13.42
N PHE A 473 -7.14 -22.69 -12.90
CA PHE A 473 -8.34 -23.25 -12.30
C PHE A 473 -9.55 -22.93 -13.16
N PHE A 474 -10.42 -23.93 -13.34
CA PHE A 474 -11.76 -23.77 -13.92
C PHE A 474 -12.79 -24.10 -12.86
N ALA A 475 -13.77 -23.21 -12.64
CA ALA A 475 -14.91 -23.41 -11.74
C ALA A 475 -16.22 -22.97 -12.42
N GLY A 476 -17.37 -23.30 -11.83
CA GLY A 476 -18.69 -23.04 -12.43
C GLY A 476 -19.17 -24.25 -13.23
N ASN A 477 -19.55 -24.07 -14.50
CA ASN A 477 -19.94 -25.19 -15.36
C ASN A 477 -18.72 -25.98 -15.87
N THR A 478 -18.24 -26.93 -15.06
CA THR A 478 -17.08 -27.77 -15.37
C THR A 478 -17.45 -29.17 -15.87
N ALA A 479 -18.74 -29.49 -15.99
CA ALA A 479 -19.21 -30.85 -16.28
C ALA A 479 -18.72 -31.40 -17.63
N ALA A 480 -18.87 -30.63 -18.72
CA ALA A 480 -18.43 -31.07 -20.05
C ALA A 480 -16.91 -31.31 -20.10
N LEU A 481 -16.12 -30.39 -19.53
CA LEU A 481 -14.67 -30.51 -19.51
C LEU A 481 -14.22 -31.69 -18.66
N ARG A 482 -14.85 -31.90 -17.50
CA ARG A 482 -14.62 -33.07 -16.65
C ARG A 482 -14.93 -34.37 -17.39
N ASN A 483 -16.06 -34.43 -18.09
CA ASN A 483 -16.45 -35.61 -18.86
C ASN A 483 -15.45 -35.88 -20.00
N ALA A 484 -14.97 -34.85 -20.69
CA ALA A 484 -13.93 -34.98 -21.71
C ALA A 484 -12.64 -35.57 -21.13
N PHE A 485 -12.14 -35.05 -20.00
CA PHE A 485 -10.96 -35.61 -19.32
C PHE A 485 -11.19 -37.00 -18.71
N ALA A 486 -12.42 -37.34 -18.30
CA ALA A 486 -12.74 -38.67 -17.80
C ALA A 486 -12.70 -39.72 -18.92
N GLN A 487 -13.09 -39.35 -20.15
CA GLN A 487 -12.99 -40.20 -21.33
C GLN A 487 -11.56 -40.28 -21.86
N GLN A 488 -10.88 -39.14 -21.91
CA GLN A 488 -9.50 -39.01 -22.39
C GLN A 488 -8.67 -38.17 -21.41
N PRO A 489 -7.93 -38.80 -20.47
CA PRO A 489 -7.18 -38.10 -19.43
C PRO A 489 -6.10 -37.14 -19.93
N ASP A 490 -5.61 -37.42 -21.14
CA ASP A 490 -4.47 -36.77 -21.74
C ASP A 490 -4.88 -35.92 -22.93
N TYR A 491 -4.57 -34.63 -22.85
CA TYR A 491 -4.80 -33.64 -23.89
C TYR A 491 -3.47 -33.27 -24.56
N LEU A 492 -3.44 -33.23 -25.88
CA LEU A 492 -2.26 -32.86 -26.66
C LEU A 492 -2.39 -31.47 -27.27
N LEU A 493 -1.34 -30.67 -27.13
CA LEU A 493 -1.25 -29.33 -27.70
C LEU A 493 0.05 -29.15 -28.48
N ARG A 494 -0.05 -28.48 -29.62
CA ARG A 494 1.13 -28.11 -30.42
C ARG A 494 1.94 -27.03 -29.71
N ASP A 495 3.26 -27.19 -29.63
CA ASP A 495 4.15 -26.16 -29.06
C ASP A 495 4.91 -25.34 -30.11
N ASP A 496 4.83 -25.74 -31.37
CA ASP A 496 5.45 -25.04 -32.50
C ASP A 496 4.48 -24.11 -33.25
N GLN A 497 3.22 -24.00 -32.82
CA GLN A 497 2.19 -23.15 -33.43
C GLN A 497 1.34 -22.47 -32.36
N ALA A 498 0.83 -21.27 -32.68
CA ALA A 498 -0.11 -20.56 -31.81
C ALA A 498 -1.47 -21.28 -31.78
N PRO A 499 -2.07 -21.53 -30.59
CA PRO A 499 -3.40 -22.09 -30.54
C PRO A 499 -4.44 -21.10 -31.05
N GLY A 500 -5.33 -21.57 -31.93
CA GLY A 500 -6.41 -20.79 -32.49
C GLY A 500 -7.65 -21.64 -32.79
N PRO A 501 -8.74 -21.03 -33.29
CA PRO A 501 -10.01 -21.72 -33.52
C PRO A 501 -9.92 -22.92 -34.48
N ASN A 502 -8.89 -22.97 -35.33
CA ASN A 502 -8.64 -24.06 -36.29
C ASN A 502 -7.59 -25.08 -35.79
N SER A 503 -7.03 -24.91 -34.59
CA SER A 503 -6.08 -25.87 -34.03
C SER A 503 -6.72 -27.25 -33.87
N PRO A 504 -5.98 -28.35 -34.05
CA PRO A 504 -6.53 -29.70 -33.86
C PRO A 504 -7.16 -29.88 -32.49
N ASN A 505 -8.22 -30.69 -32.40
CA ASN A 505 -8.80 -31.06 -31.11
C ASN A 505 -7.82 -31.96 -30.34
N GLY A 506 -7.35 -31.49 -29.19
CA GLY A 506 -6.30 -32.16 -28.42
C GLY A 506 -6.74 -33.47 -27.77
N PHE A 507 -8.02 -33.66 -27.46
CA PHE A 507 -8.56 -34.94 -26.97
C PHE A 507 -8.59 -36.00 -28.08
N MET A 508 -8.73 -35.59 -29.34
CA MET A 508 -8.78 -36.52 -30.48
C MET A 508 -7.39 -36.94 -30.98
N GLN A 509 -6.33 -36.20 -30.64
CA GLN A 509 -4.98 -36.51 -31.10
C GLN A 509 -4.30 -37.61 -30.29
N THR A 510 -4.76 -37.89 -29.07
CA THR A 510 -4.02 -38.78 -28.16
C THR A 510 -3.92 -40.20 -28.67
N ALA A 511 -5.00 -40.75 -29.22
CA ALA A 511 -5.01 -42.06 -29.85
C ALA A 511 -4.06 -42.15 -31.06
N ARG A 512 -3.86 -41.05 -31.80
CA ARG A 512 -2.91 -40.99 -32.93
C ARG A 512 -1.47 -40.88 -32.45
N PHE A 513 -1.24 -40.13 -31.37
CA PHE A 513 0.08 -39.93 -30.78
C PHE A 513 0.65 -41.22 -30.18
N GLU A 514 -0.19 -42.00 -29.50
CA GLU A 514 0.20 -43.30 -28.92
C GLU A 514 0.53 -44.37 -29.96
N GLN A 515 0.12 -44.19 -31.21
CA GLN A 515 0.41 -45.10 -32.32
C GLN A 515 1.77 -44.85 -33.00
N VAL A 516 2.44 -43.73 -32.70
CA VAL A 516 3.74 -43.38 -33.29
C VAL A 516 4.87 -43.89 -32.39
N SER A 517 6.04 -44.20 -32.96
CA SER A 517 7.19 -44.69 -32.21
C SER A 517 7.66 -43.68 -31.15
N THR A 518 8.25 -44.16 -30.04
CA THR A 518 8.72 -43.29 -28.94
C THR A 518 9.78 -42.27 -29.41
N GLN A 519 10.54 -42.60 -30.45
CA GLN A 519 11.56 -41.73 -31.04
C GLN A 519 10.93 -40.61 -31.88
N ASP A 520 9.83 -40.90 -32.57
CA ASP A 520 9.02 -39.91 -33.30
C ASP A 520 8.19 -39.03 -32.35
N GLN A 521 7.73 -39.57 -31.21
CA GLN A 521 7.05 -38.79 -30.18
C GLN A 521 7.98 -37.71 -29.58
N GLN A 522 9.26 -38.04 -29.34
CA GLN A 522 10.25 -37.09 -28.81
C GLN A 522 10.64 -35.99 -29.82
N SER A 523 10.53 -36.25 -31.13
CA SER A 523 10.74 -35.25 -32.18
C SER A 523 9.47 -34.49 -32.56
N SER A 524 8.32 -34.92 -32.04
CA SER A 524 7.04 -34.29 -32.33
C SER A 524 6.81 -33.06 -31.43
N HIS A 525 6.41 -31.96 -32.04
CA HIS A 525 6.07 -30.68 -31.39
C HIS A 525 4.75 -30.71 -30.62
N TRP A 526 4.50 -31.77 -29.85
CA TRP A 526 3.30 -31.98 -29.05
C TRP A 526 3.64 -32.04 -27.57
N GLN A 527 2.97 -31.20 -26.80
CA GLN A 527 3.01 -31.21 -25.35
C GLN A 527 1.76 -31.89 -24.80
N LYS A 528 1.99 -32.88 -23.95
CA LYS A 528 0.96 -33.64 -23.24
C LYS A 528 0.67 -32.99 -21.90
N PHE A 529 -0.61 -32.73 -21.62
CA PHE A 529 -1.06 -32.29 -20.30
C PHE A 529 -2.42 -32.87 -19.94
N GLY A 530 -2.79 -32.77 -18.66
CA GLY A 530 -4.05 -33.27 -18.12
C GLY A 530 -4.40 -32.59 -16.80
N LEU A 531 -5.47 -33.06 -16.15
CA LEU A 531 -5.88 -32.54 -14.86
C LEU A 531 -4.85 -32.86 -13.77
N ALA A 532 -4.53 -31.85 -12.97
CA ALA A 532 -3.66 -31.98 -11.80
C ALA A 532 -4.48 -32.30 -10.56
N THR A 533 -4.03 -33.30 -9.78
CA THR A 533 -4.53 -33.55 -8.43
C THR A 533 -3.75 -32.69 -7.45
N VAL A 534 -4.45 -31.81 -6.73
CA VAL A 534 -3.84 -30.96 -5.70
C VAL A 534 -4.02 -31.63 -4.35
N THR A 535 -2.93 -31.94 -3.66
CA THR A 535 -2.98 -32.49 -2.31
C THR A 535 -3.16 -31.35 -1.29
N GLN A 536 -3.78 -31.67 -0.16
CA GLN A 536 -4.09 -30.71 0.90
C GLN A 536 -3.12 -30.90 2.08
N PRO A 537 -2.62 -29.84 2.72
CA PRO A 537 -1.74 -29.98 3.89
C PRO A 537 -2.41 -30.66 5.07
N ALA A 538 -1.66 -31.47 5.81
CA ALA A 538 -2.14 -32.17 7.00
C ALA A 538 -2.65 -31.22 8.11
N GLU A 539 -1.99 -30.07 8.31
CA GLU A 539 -2.37 -29.09 9.35
C GLU A 539 -3.63 -28.26 9.00
N GLY A 540 -4.22 -28.46 7.82
CA GLY A 540 -5.35 -27.66 7.33
C GLY A 540 -4.97 -26.23 6.95
N LEU A 541 -5.61 -25.69 5.91
CA LEU A 541 -5.40 -24.31 5.47
C LEU A 541 -6.60 -23.44 5.79
N ARG A 542 -6.37 -22.28 6.41
CA ARG A 542 -7.37 -21.20 6.48
C ARG A 542 -7.48 -20.56 5.09
N ILE A 543 -8.71 -20.42 4.60
CA ILE A 543 -8.99 -19.69 3.36
C ILE A 543 -8.97 -18.18 3.59
N ALA A 544 -8.74 -17.40 2.54
CA ALA A 544 -8.79 -15.95 2.63
C ALA A 544 -10.24 -15.45 2.73
N THR A 545 -10.49 -14.48 3.60
CA THR A 545 -11.77 -13.80 3.76
C THR A 545 -11.56 -12.29 3.84
N ASP A 546 -12.62 -11.49 3.74
CA ASP A 546 -12.48 -10.03 3.89
C ASP A 546 -11.88 -9.57 5.23
N ASP A 547 -12.16 -10.33 6.30
CA ASP A 547 -11.56 -10.11 7.62
C ASP A 547 -10.10 -10.56 7.67
N TRP A 548 -9.77 -11.67 7.01
CA TRP A 548 -8.42 -12.23 6.95
C TRP A 548 -7.95 -12.39 5.50
N PRO A 549 -7.59 -11.30 4.80
CA PRO A 549 -7.28 -11.30 3.37
C PRO A 549 -5.80 -11.61 3.12
N PHE A 550 -5.21 -12.51 3.90
CA PHE A 550 -3.78 -12.84 3.83
C PHE A 550 -3.52 -14.03 2.92
N PHE A 551 -3.90 -13.88 1.64
CA PHE A 551 -3.78 -14.95 0.65
C PHE A 551 -2.35 -15.50 0.55
N TYR A 552 -1.32 -14.67 0.73
CA TYR A 552 0.09 -15.04 0.66
C TYR A 552 0.74 -15.46 1.99
N VAL A 553 -0.03 -15.68 3.06
CA VAL A 553 0.49 -16.14 4.37
C VAL A 553 -0.05 -17.54 4.69
N ARG A 554 0.81 -18.54 4.89
CA ARG A 554 0.42 -19.98 5.00
C ARG A 554 -0.55 -20.29 6.14
N LYS A 555 -0.36 -19.68 7.32
CA LYS A 555 -1.26 -19.79 8.48
C LYS A 555 -1.25 -18.48 9.29
N PRO A 556 -2.27 -18.20 10.12
CA PRO A 556 -2.27 -17.00 10.97
C PRO A 556 -1.01 -16.93 11.83
N MET A 557 -0.11 -16.02 11.47
CA MET A 557 1.18 -15.82 12.14
C MET A 557 1.69 -14.41 11.87
N MET A 558 2.61 -13.94 12.71
CA MET A 558 3.50 -12.84 12.35
C MET A 558 4.80 -13.43 11.78
N PRO A 559 5.14 -13.18 10.51
CA PRO A 559 6.34 -13.74 9.90
C PRO A 559 7.60 -13.31 10.66
N SER A 560 8.58 -14.22 10.79
CA SER A 560 9.84 -13.95 11.50
C SER A 560 10.62 -12.77 10.92
N LEU A 561 10.51 -12.56 9.61
CA LEU A 561 11.10 -11.42 8.89
C LEU A 561 10.45 -10.10 9.33
N SER A 562 9.11 -10.05 9.38
CA SER A 562 8.37 -8.88 9.88
C SER A 562 8.70 -8.59 11.33
N LEU A 563 8.78 -9.61 12.18
CA LEU A 563 9.13 -9.43 13.61
C LEU A 563 10.55 -8.87 13.79
N ARG A 564 11.54 -9.41 13.06
CA ARG A 564 12.92 -8.88 13.06
C ARG A 564 12.96 -7.43 12.58
N GLY A 565 12.23 -7.11 11.51
CA GLY A 565 12.07 -5.75 11.01
C GLY A 565 11.49 -4.80 12.05
N ILE A 566 10.41 -5.20 12.75
CA ILE A 566 9.80 -4.43 13.85
C ILE A 566 10.81 -4.16 14.96
N LEU A 567 11.56 -5.19 15.40
CA LEU A 567 12.56 -5.05 16.46
C LEU A 567 13.71 -4.11 16.05
N ILE A 568 14.20 -4.21 14.82
CA ILE A 568 15.23 -3.33 14.26
C ILE A 568 14.72 -1.89 14.21
N MET A 569 13.53 -1.65 13.64
CA MET A 569 12.93 -0.32 13.58
C MET A 569 12.70 0.28 14.97
N ALA A 570 12.21 -0.52 15.93
CA ALA A 570 12.02 -0.08 17.31
C ALA A 570 13.37 0.28 17.98
N GLY A 571 14.41 -0.53 17.79
CA GLY A 571 15.75 -0.25 18.30
C GLY A 571 16.36 1.02 17.70
N LEU A 572 16.27 1.19 16.38
CA LEU A 572 16.74 2.37 15.66
C LEU A 572 15.94 3.63 16.03
N ALA A 573 14.64 3.50 16.28
CA ALA A 573 13.81 4.58 16.77
C ALA A 573 14.25 5.06 18.16
N LEU A 574 14.48 4.14 19.09
CA LEU A 574 14.99 4.47 20.41
C LEU A 574 16.39 5.11 20.35
N LEU A 575 17.25 4.63 19.44
CA LEU A 575 18.57 5.22 19.19
C LEU A 575 18.44 6.66 18.67
N LEU A 576 17.60 6.93 17.68
CA LEU A 576 17.40 8.27 17.13
C LEU A 576 16.78 9.23 18.18
N ILE A 577 15.82 8.76 18.96
CA ILE A 577 15.29 9.52 20.09
C ILE A 577 16.42 9.84 21.08
N PHE A 578 17.26 8.86 21.45
CA PHE A 578 18.37 9.07 22.37
C PHE A 578 19.42 10.07 21.85
N LEU A 579 19.72 10.04 20.54
CA LEU A 579 20.73 10.90 19.92
C LEU A 579 20.27 12.36 19.75
N PHE A 580 18.99 12.57 19.46
CA PHE A 580 18.46 13.89 19.09
C PHE A 580 17.59 14.54 20.17
N ALA A 581 17.03 13.76 21.10
CA ALA A 581 16.27 14.34 22.22
C ALA A 581 17.20 15.15 23.14
N PRO A 582 16.80 16.36 23.58
CA PRO A 582 17.63 17.19 24.42
C PRO A 582 17.97 16.50 25.75
N ARG A 583 19.27 16.41 26.09
CA ARG A 583 19.72 15.98 27.43
C ARG A 583 19.38 17.08 28.45
N ARG A 584 18.42 16.80 29.34
CA ARG A 584 17.98 17.72 30.41
C ARG A 584 18.66 17.40 31.74
N THR A 585 18.94 18.42 32.54
CA THR A 585 19.50 18.30 33.90
C THR A 585 18.55 17.54 34.84
N ALA A 586 19.05 17.09 35.99
CA ALA A 586 18.24 16.37 36.98
C ALA A 586 17.04 17.21 37.45
N ASP A 587 17.24 18.50 37.70
CA ASP A 587 16.18 19.43 38.15
C ASP A 587 15.08 19.62 37.10
N GLN A 588 15.47 19.82 35.84
CA GLN A 588 14.51 19.91 34.72
C GLN A 588 13.73 18.61 34.51
N ARG A 589 14.29 17.45 34.89
CA ARG A 589 13.57 16.17 34.84
C ARG A 589 12.61 16.00 36.01
N ALA A 590 12.95 16.50 37.20
CA ALA A 590 12.09 16.47 38.38
C ALA A 590 10.84 17.36 38.18
N GLU A 591 11.04 18.59 37.67
CA GLU A 591 9.98 19.56 37.40
C GLU A 591 8.96 19.05 36.35
N LEU A 592 9.44 18.34 35.32
CA LEU A 592 8.56 17.72 34.30
C LEU A 592 7.80 16.48 34.80
N ARG A 593 8.39 15.70 35.72
CA ARG A 593 7.76 14.49 36.27
C ARG A 593 6.51 14.81 37.09
N LEU A 594 6.45 15.99 37.70
CA LEU A 594 5.35 16.42 38.56
C LEU A 594 4.07 16.85 37.80
N GLY A 595 4.14 17.18 36.49
CA GLY A 595 2.96 17.69 35.77
C GLY A 595 2.73 17.23 34.31
N SER A 596 3.71 16.63 33.62
CA SER A 596 3.62 16.43 32.15
C SER A 596 3.67 14.96 31.67
N HIS A 597 4.08 14.02 32.52
CA HIS A 597 4.29 12.63 32.10
C HIS A 597 2.98 11.90 31.77
N SER A 598 1.93 12.14 32.56
CA SER A 598 0.57 11.61 32.33
C SER A 598 0.00 12.06 31.00
N LEU A 599 0.14 13.35 30.65
CA LEU A 599 -0.36 13.92 29.41
C LEU A 599 0.42 13.42 28.19
N ASN A 600 1.75 13.31 28.27
CA ASN A 600 2.56 12.75 27.19
C ASN A 600 2.21 11.28 26.92
N LEU A 601 1.98 10.50 27.99
CA LEU A 601 1.55 9.11 27.86
C LEU A 601 0.13 9.01 27.27
N GLN A 602 -0.78 9.89 27.69
CA GLN A 602 -2.11 10.01 27.10
C GLN A 602 -2.02 10.29 25.59
N MET A 603 -1.20 11.25 25.18
CA MET A 603 -0.98 11.63 23.77
C MET A 603 -0.38 10.50 22.95
N PHE A 604 0.60 9.79 23.52
CA PHE A 604 1.22 8.63 22.89
C PHE A 604 0.19 7.54 22.57
N PHE A 605 -0.57 7.08 23.55
CA PHE A 605 -1.58 6.05 23.30
C PHE A 605 -2.74 6.54 22.42
N LEU A 606 -3.05 7.84 22.46
CA LEU A 606 -4.04 8.43 21.57
C LEU A 606 -3.60 8.35 20.10
N GLY A 607 -2.31 8.58 19.82
CA GLY A 607 -1.74 8.42 18.48
C GLY A 607 -1.69 6.94 18.04
N ALA A 608 -1.32 6.04 18.96
CA ALA A 608 -1.29 4.61 18.68
C ALA A 608 -2.68 4.05 18.30
N GLY A 609 -3.71 4.44 19.06
CA GLY A 609 -5.10 4.08 18.74
C GLY A 609 -5.59 4.71 17.44
N PHE A 610 -5.23 5.98 17.19
CA PHE A 610 -5.67 6.72 16.00
C PHE A 610 -5.17 6.07 14.70
N MET A 611 -3.88 5.69 14.67
CA MET A 611 -3.29 5.03 13.51
C MET A 611 -4.02 3.72 13.15
N LEU A 612 -4.41 2.91 14.15
CA LEU A 612 -5.15 1.67 13.89
C LEU A 612 -6.57 1.91 13.38
N ILE A 613 -7.27 2.91 13.92
CA ILE A 613 -8.60 3.30 13.41
C ILE A 613 -8.48 3.79 11.98
N GLU A 614 -7.49 4.62 11.68
CA GLU A 614 -7.25 5.16 10.35
C GLU A 614 -6.98 4.03 9.35
N THR A 615 -6.06 3.12 9.63
CA THR A 615 -5.81 1.96 8.76
C THR A 615 -7.08 1.15 8.53
N LYS A 616 -7.86 0.86 9.59
CA LYS A 616 -9.12 0.13 9.44
C LYS A 616 -10.11 0.91 8.58
N ALA A 617 -10.22 2.23 8.76
CA ALA A 617 -11.13 3.07 7.98
C ALA A 617 -10.79 3.01 6.48
N VAL A 618 -9.50 3.13 6.14
CA VAL A 618 -9.02 2.98 4.76
C VAL A 618 -9.37 1.61 4.21
N VAL A 619 -9.03 0.53 4.94
CA VAL A 619 -9.32 -0.85 4.52
C VAL A 619 -10.81 -1.05 4.25
N THR A 620 -11.65 -0.57 5.15
CA THR A 620 -13.11 -0.70 5.13
C THR A 620 -13.74 0.07 3.97
N MET A 621 -13.26 1.30 3.72
CA MET A 621 -13.75 2.13 2.63
C MET A 621 -13.33 1.61 1.27
N ALA A 622 -12.10 1.10 1.14
CA ALA A 622 -11.63 0.46 -0.08
C ALA A 622 -12.43 -0.82 -0.41
N LEU A 623 -12.91 -1.56 0.60
CA LEU A 623 -13.82 -2.70 0.40
C LEU A 623 -15.22 -2.30 -0.10
N LEU A 624 -15.68 -1.10 0.26
CA LEU A 624 -17.02 -0.60 -0.09
C LEU A 624 -17.06 0.13 -1.43
N PHE A 625 -16.00 0.87 -1.77
CA PHE A 625 -15.97 1.78 -2.92
C PHE A 625 -14.87 1.44 -3.93
N GLY A 626 -14.12 0.36 -3.71
CA GLY A 626 -12.96 -0.03 -4.50
C GLY A 626 -11.65 0.55 -3.98
N SER A 627 -10.55 -0.17 -4.18
CA SER A 627 -9.21 0.25 -3.74
C SER A 627 -8.51 1.08 -4.81
N THR A 628 -9.15 2.17 -5.24
CA THR A 628 -8.55 3.10 -6.18
C THR A 628 -7.76 4.17 -5.43
N TRP A 629 -6.76 4.75 -6.08
CA TRP A 629 -6.00 5.87 -5.51
C TRP A 629 -6.91 7.08 -5.20
N VAL A 630 -8.01 7.24 -5.94
CA VAL A 630 -9.06 8.25 -5.69
C VAL A 630 -9.75 7.99 -4.37
N VAL A 631 -10.26 6.77 -4.16
CA VAL A 631 -10.96 6.39 -2.92
C VAL A 631 -10.03 6.56 -1.73
N ASN A 632 -8.80 6.07 -1.82
CA ASN A 632 -7.81 6.23 -0.75
C ASN A 632 -7.57 7.72 -0.43
N SER A 633 -7.41 8.57 -1.46
CA SER A 633 -7.23 10.02 -1.27
C SER A 633 -8.44 10.68 -0.62
N ILE A 634 -9.67 10.28 -1.00
CA ILE A 634 -10.91 10.77 -0.40
C ILE A 634 -11.01 10.37 1.07
N VAL A 635 -10.61 9.14 1.43
CA VAL A 635 -10.63 8.68 2.83
C VAL A 635 -9.67 9.50 3.68
N PHE A 636 -8.43 9.71 3.26
CA PHE A 636 -7.49 10.57 4.01
C PHE A 636 -8.01 11.99 4.13
N PHE A 637 -8.55 12.55 3.04
CA PHE A 637 -9.18 13.86 3.05
C PHE A 637 -10.34 13.93 4.06
N ALA A 638 -11.22 12.92 4.08
CA ALA A 638 -12.34 12.83 5.01
C ALA A 638 -11.85 12.74 6.47
N VAL A 639 -10.84 11.93 6.76
CA VAL A 639 -10.22 11.84 8.11
C VAL A 639 -9.72 13.21 8.57
N LEU A 640 -8.98 13.92 7.71
CA LEU A 640 -8.46 15.25 8.04
C LEU A 640 -9.56 16.31 8.19
N VAL A 641 -10.62 16.26 7.38
CA VAL A 641 -11.79 17.12 7.54
C VAL A 641 -12.52 16.84 8.85
N MET A 642 -12.66 15.57 9.24
CA MET A 642 -13.25 15.20 10.54
C MET A 642 -12.42 15.71 11.71
N ILE A 643 -11.08 15.68 11.60
CA ILE A 643 -10.19 16.31 12.58
C ILE A 643 -10.39 17.83 12.62
N LEU A 644 -10.55 18.48 11.47
CA LEU A 644 -10.81 19.92 11.38
C LEU A 644 -12.15 20.28 12.06
N ILE A 645 -13.20 19.50 11.82
CA ILE A 645 -14.49 19.64 12.50
C ILE A 645 -14.33 19.45 14.01
N ALA A 646 -13.56 18.47 14.45
CA ALA A 646 -13.28 18.24 15.87
C ALA A 646 -12.53 19.42 16.52
N ASN A 647 -11.61 20.05 15.79
CA ASN A 647 -10.90 21.26 16.24
C ASN A 647 -11.85 22.45 16.39
N LEU A 648 -12.69 22.70 15.39
CA LEU A 648 -13.70 23.77 15.41
C LEU A 648 -14.72 23.56 16.54
N TRP A 649 -15.17 22.32 16.74
CA TRP A 649 -16.02 21.94 17.87
C TRP A 649 -15.35 22.24 19.21
N THR A 650 -14.07 21.89 19.36
CA THR A 650 -13.31 22.11 20.59
C THR A 650 -13.12 23.62 20.89
N LEU A 651 -12.95 24.44 19.85
CA LEU A 651 -12.88 25.90 19.96
C LEU A 651 -14.23 26.50 20.38
N LYS A 652 -15.33 26.05 19.75
CA LYS A 652 -16.69 26.57 20.01
C LYS A 652 -17.24 26.12 21.37
N SER A 653 -17.19 24.82 21.65
CA SER A 653 -17.85 24.21 22.82
C SER A 653 -16.99 24.21 24.09
N LYS A 654 -15.75 24.73 24.03
CA LYS A 654 -14.80 24.85 25.15
C LYS A 654 -14.75 23.59 26.03
N VAL A 655 -14.46 22.44 25.41
CA VAL A 655 -14.53 21.12 26.06
C VAL A 655 -13.66 21.02 27.33
N THR A 656 -14.30 20.94 28.50
CA THR A 656 -13.63 20.82 29.82
C THR A 656 -13.59 19.39 30.36
N ARG A 657 -14.59 18.56 30.05
CA ARG A 657 -14.67 17.15 30.50
C ARG A 657 -14.45 16.21 29.30
N LEU A 658 -13.48 15.31 29.40
CA LEU A 658 -13.12 14.37 28.31
C LEU A 658 -13.87 13.04 28.38
N TRP A 659 -14.38 12.63 29.54
CA TRP A 659 -15.01 11.32 29.71
C TRP A 659 -16.20 11.05 28.76
N PRO A 660 -17.07 12.02 28.40
CA PRO A 660 -18.16 11.73 27.47
C PRO A 660 -17.65 11.38 26.07
N TYR A 661 -16.54 12.01 25.66
CA TYR A 661 -15.92 11.76 24.37
C TYR A 661 -15.18 10.43 24.34
N TYR A 662 -14.53 10.03 25.45
CA TYR A 662 -13.98 8.67 25.58
C TYR A 662 -15.08 7.61 25.56
N LEU A 663 -16.22 7.84 26.22
CA LEU A 663 -17.36 6.92 26.18
C LEU A 663 -17.94 6.81 24.77
N GLY A 664 -18.12 7.94 24.06
CA GLY A 664 -18.54 7.95 22.66
C GLY A 664 -17.54 7.25 21.73
N LEU A 665 -16.24 7.45 21.95
CA LEU A 665 -15.18 6.76 21.20
C LEU A 665 -15.24 5.25 21.39
N LEU A 666 -15.30 4.78 22.64
CA LEU A 666 -15.36 3.34 22.93
C LEU A 666 -16.67 2.71 22.43
N ALA A 667 -17.80 3.40 22.56
CA ALA A 667 -19.08 2.94 22.03
C ALA A 667 -19.07 2.82 20.50
N THR A 668 -18.54 3.83 19.81
CA THR A 668 -18.44 3.79 18.33
C THR A 668 -17.44 2.74 17.85
N LEU A 669 -16.34 2.50 18.56
CA LEU A 669 -15.43 1.40 18.27
C LEU A 669 -16.08 0.03 18.50
N ALA A 670 -16.83 -0.14 19.58
CA ALA A 670 -17.59 -1.37 19.82
C ALA A 670 -18.63 -1.62 18.72
N LEU A 671 -19.37 -0.59 18.30
CA LEU A 671 -20.27 -0.71 17.14
C LEU A 671 -19.53 -1.14 15.87
N ASN A 672 -18.34 -0.60 15.63
CA ASN A 672 -17.50 -0.96 14.48
C ASN A 672 -16.93 -2.40 14.56
N THR A 673 -16.96 -3.04 15.73
CA THR A 673 -16.66 -4.48 15.88
C THR A 673 -17.86 -5.38 15.70
N ILE A 674 -19.06 -4.91 16.08
CA ILE A 674 -20.30 -5.69 16.09
C ILE A 674 -20.97 -5.68 14.72
N ILE A 675 -20.94 -4.55 14.01
CA ILE A 675 -21.59 -4.38 12.71
C ILE A 675 -20.59 -4.78 11.61
N PRO A 676 -20.77 -5.92 10.93
CA PRO A 676 -19.92 -6.32 9.83
C PRO A 676 -20.14 -5.42 8.62
N LEU A 677 -19.13 -5.33 7.74
CA LEU A 677 -19.18 -4.58 6.49
C LEU A 677 -20.35 -5.02 5.58
N ASP A 678 -20.60 -6.32 5.54
CA ASP A 678 -21.65 -6.93 4.72
C ASP A 678 -23.05 -6.43 5.08
N PHE A 679 -23.24 -5.86 6.28
CA PHE A 679 -24.50 -5.23 6.67
C PHE A 679 -24.93 -4.12 5.72
N PHE A 680 -23.98 -3.31 5.22
CA PHE A 680 -24.29 -2.20 4.31
C PHE A 680 -24.37 -2.66 2.85
N LEU A 681 -23.86 -3.84 2.52
CA LEU A 681 -23.88 -4.37 1.15
C LEU A 681 -25.31 -4.78 0.78
N GLY A 682 -25.81 -4.27 -0.34
CA GLY A 682 -27.17 -4.51 -0.82
C GLY A 682 -28.22 -3.48 -0.39
N MET A 683 -27.85 -2.50 0.44
CA MET A 683 -28.69 -1.32 0.70
C MET A 683 -28.69 -0.37 -0.50
N ASN A 684 -29.69 0.51 -0.58
CA ASN A 684 -29.66 1.63 -1.54
C ASN A 684 -28.37 2.45 -1.35
N ARG A 685 -27.81 2.98 -2.46
CA ARG A 685 -26.52 3.69 -2.45
C ARG A 685 -26.43 4.79 -1.37
N THR A 686 -27.49 5.57 -1.18
CA THR A 686 -27.48 6.68 -0.21
C THR A 686 -27.39 6.20 1.24
N PRO A 687 -28.27 5.30 1.75
CA PRO A 687 -28.10 4.68 3.07
C PRO A 687 -26.77 3.95 3.24
N GLN A 688 -26.30 3.22 2.22
CA GLN A 688 -25.03 2.50 2.25
C GLN A 688 -23.87 3.47 2.49
N VAL A 689 -23.78 4.55 1.71
CA VAL A 689 -22.71 5.55 1.83
C VAL A 689 -22.78 6.26 3.17
N ILE A 690 -23.93 6.82 3.53
CA ILE A 690 -24.05 7.62 4.76
C ILE A 690 -23.84 6.74 5.99
N GLY A 691 -24.48 5.57 6.05
CA GLY A 691 -24.38 4.65 7.19
C GLY A 691 -22.96 4.13 7.40
N SER A 692 -22.29 3.69 6.33
CA SER A 692 -20.92 3.19 6.40
C SER A 692 -19.91 4.29 6.77
N CYS A 693 -20.03 5.48 6.17
CA CYS A 693 -19.17 6.62 6.52
C CYS A 693 -19.36 7.06 7.97
N LEU A 694 -20.61 7.13 8.47
CA LEU A 694 -20.86 7.47 9.87
C LEU A 694 -20.26 6.43 10.81
N LEU A 695 -20.45 5.13 10.54
CA LEU A 695 -19.89 4.07 11.38
C LEU A 695 -18.36 4.08 11.43
N VAL A 696 -17.72 4.37 10.28
CA VAL A 696 -16.26 4.32 10.15
C VAL A 696 -15.57 5.58 10.64
N PHE A 697 -16.14 6.76 10.39
CA PHE A 697 -15.51 8.04 10.75
C PHE A 697 -15.96 8.61 12.10
N ALA A 698 -17.02 8.10 12.73
CA ALA A 698 -17.42 8.56 14.06
C ALA A 698 -16.31 8.41 15.13
N PRO A 699 -15.57 7.28 15.23
CA PRO A 699 -14.44 7.18 16.15
C PRO A 699 -13.36 8.25 15.92
N VAL A 700 -13.08 8.59 14.65
CA VAL A 700 -12.11 9.63 14.26
C VAL A 700 -12.53 10.99 14.83
N MET A 701 -13.81 11.33 14.78
CA MET A 701 -14.34 12.57 15.35
C MET A 701 -14.10 12.64 16.87
N PHE A 702 -14.47 11.60 17.61
CA PHE A 702 -14.31 11.57 19.07
C PHE A 702 -12.83 11.61 19.47
N ALA A 703 -11.99 10.82 18.81
CA ALA A 703 -10.54 10.84 19.02
C ALA A 703 -9.94 12.24 18.74
N GLY A 704 -10.39 12.90 17.66
CA GLY A 704 -10.01 14.26 17.31
C GLY A 704 -10.37 15.29 18.39
N VAL A 705 -11.57 15.21 18.97
CA VAL A 705 -11.97 16.13 20.05
C VAL A 705 -11.15 15.88 21.31
N ILE A 706 -10.90 14.61 21.66
CA ILE A 706 -10.05 14.25 22.81
C ILE A 706 -8.63 14.81 22.61
N PHE A 707 -8.06 14.63 21.41
CA PHE A 707 -6.75 15.17 21.06
C PHE A 707 -6.73 16.69 21.20
N ALA A 708 -7.62 17.40 20.50
CA ALA A 708 -7.65 18.86 20.47
C ALA A 708 -7.84 19.47 21.87
N ALA A 709 -8.74 18.89 22.67
CA ALA A 709 -9.00 19.35 24.03
C ALA A 709 -7.85 19.05 24.99
N SER A 710 -7.11 17.95 24.78
CA SER A 710 -5.91 17.62 25.55
C SER A 710 -4.72 18.49 25.12
N PHE A 711 -4.59 18.77 23.83
CA PHE A 711 -3.52 19.58 23.23
C PHE A 711 -3.64 21.05 23.65
N ARG A 712 -4.87 21.54 23.82
CA ARG A 712 -5.16 22.85 24.40
C ARG A 712 -4.56 23.04 25.80
N ARG A 713 -4.43 21.97 26.59
CA ARG A 713 -3.95 22.01 27.98
C ARG A 713 -2.43 21.88 28.09
N THR A 714 -1.75 21.61 26.98
CA THR A 714 -0.31 21.35 26.97
C THR A 714 0.50 22.65 27.08
N ALA A 715 1.47 22.67 27.99
CA ALA A 715 2.46 23.75 28.08
C ALA A 715 3.55 23.67 26.98
N GLU A 716 3.99 22.45 26.63
CA GLU A 716 4.99 22.12 25.60
C GLU A 716 4.32 21.42 24.38
N PRO A 717 3.70 22.16 23.44
CA PRO A 717 2.94 21.55 22.33
C PRO A 717 3.81 20.75 21.36
N ASP A 718 5.06 21.16 21.13
CA ASP A 718 6.06 20.40 20.39
C ASP A 718 6.25 18.97 20.96
N ARG A 719 6.35 18.84 22.28
CA ARG A 719 6.50 17.53 22.93
C ARG A 719 5.25 16.70 22.86
N ALA A 720 4.08 17.26 23.19
CA ALA A 720 2.83 16.50 23.14
C ALA A 720 2.55 15.98 21.72
N PHE A 721 2.81 16.82 20.71
CA PHE A 721 2.70 16.42 19.31
C PHE A 721 3.72 15.34 18.94
N GLY A 722 4.98 15.49 19.36
CA GLY A 722 6.03 14.48 19.16
C GLY A 722 5.69 13.12 19.79
N PHE A 723 5.17 13.09 21.02
CA PHE A 723 4.70 11.85 21.66
C PHE A 723 3.50 11.24 20.94
N ASN A 724 2.57 12.07 20.44
CA ASN A 724 1.44 11.58 19.67
C ASN A 724 1.88 10.89 18.37
N ILE A 725 2.81 11.48 17.62
CA ILE A 725 3.36 10.85 16.41
C ILE A 725 4.17 9.58 16.74
N ALA A 726 4.96 9.58 17.81
CA ALA A 726 5.63 8.35 18.27
C ALA A 726 4.62 7.24 18.59
N GLY A 727 3.49 7.62 19.17
CA GLY A 727 2.33 6.76 19.36
C GLY A 727 1.80 6.19 18.05
N ALA A 728 1.56 7.05 17.05
CA ALA A 728 1.11 6.62 15.73
C ALA A 728 2.07 5.61 15.09
N MET A 729 3.40 5.79 15.25
CA MET A 729 4.39 4.79 14.83
C MET A 729 4.19 3.44 15.53
N MET A 730 3.95 3.42 16.85
CA MET A 730 3.62 2.19 17.58
C MET A 730 2.32 1.56 17.08
N GLY A 731 1.29 2.37 16.79
CA GLY A 731 0.04 1.89 16.20
C GLY A 731 0.27 1.24 14.83
N GLY A 732 1.09 1.84 13.97
CA GLY A 732 1.43 1.29 12.66
C GLY A 732 2.26 0.00 12.75
N LEU A 733 3.12 -0.15 13.76
CA LEU A 733 3.78 -1.43 14.05
C LEU A 733 2.77 -2.48 14.56
N ALA A 734 1.82 -2.08 15.40
CA ALA A 734 0.78 -2.94 15.95
C ALA A 734 -0.24 -3.41 14.90
N GLU A 735 -0.33 -2.75 13.74
CA GLU A 735 -1.15 -3.18 12.60
C GLU A 735 -0.84 -4.61 12.17
N ASN A 736 0.43 -5.06 12.28
CA ASN A 736 0.83 -6.42 11.94
C ASN A 736 0.11 -7.51 12.78
N SER A 737 -0.51 -7.15 13.91
CA SER A 737 -1.39 -8.07 14.65
C SER A 737 -2.62 -8.50 13.84
N SER A 738 -2.99 -7.77 12.78
CA SER A 738 -4.04 -8.14 11.82
C SER A 738 -3.78 -9.49 11.15
N MET A 739 -2.52 -9.87 10.93
CA MET A 739 -2.13 -11.16 10.35
C MET A 739 -2.52 -12.35 11.24
N LEU A 740 -2.60 -12.12 12.56
CA LEU A 740 -3.04 -13.10 13.54
C LEU A 740 -4.54 -13.03 13.78
N LEU A 741 -5.06 -11.81 14.00
CA LEU A 741 -6.40 -11.58 14.53
C LEU A 741 -7.48 -11.41 13.45
N GLY A 742 -7.11 -10.96 12.25
CA GLY A 742 -8.05 -10.38 11.26
C GLY A 742 -8.33 -8.89 11.52
N PHE A 743 -8.76 -8.15 10.50
CA PHE A 743 -9.00 -6.70 10.59
C PHE A 743 -10.17 -6.31 11.48
N GLN A 744 -11.17 -7.17 11.64
CA GLN A 744 -12.31 -6.92 12.52
C GLN A 744 -11.84 -6.76 13.97
N TYR A 745 -10.90 -7.61 14.40
CA TYR A 745 -10.43 -7.68 15.78
C TYR A 745 -9.23 -6.78 16.08
N VAL A 746 -8.58 -6.18 15.08
CA VAL A 746 -7.56 -5.12 15.29
C VAL A 746 -8.13 -3.93 16.09
N VAL A 747 -9.44 -3.67 16.01
CA VAL A 747 -10.11 -2.65 16.83
C VAL A 747 -9.97 -2.92 18.32
N VAL A 748 -9.87 -4.18 18.75
CA VAL A 748 -9.63 -4.52 20.16
C VAL A 748 -8.29 -3.96 20.63
N VAL A 749 -7.26 -4.01 19.78
CA VAL A 749 -5.95 -3.39 20.05
C VAL A 749 -6.09 -1.86 20.12
N ALA A 750 -6.89 -1.26 19.24
CA ALA A 750 -7.18 0.17 19.31
C ALA A 750 -7.93 0.56 20.61
N ILE A 751 -8.94 -0.22 21.01
CA ILE A 751 -9.68 -0.05 22.28
C ILE A 751 -8.72 -0.11 23.46
N LEU A 752 -7.77 -1.06 23.47
CA LEU A 752 -6.75 -1.15 24.51
C LEU A 752 -5.91 0.13 24.57
N PHE A 753 -5.43 0.65 23.44
CA PHE A 753 -4.68 1.91 23.40
C PHE A 753 -5.52 3.09 23.90
N TYR A 754 -6.77 3.25 23.47
CA TYR A 754 -7.62 4.34 23.96
C TYR A 754 -7.96 4.21 25.45
N THR A 755 -8.07 2.99 25.96
CA THR A 755 -8.26 2.72 27.40
C THR A 755 -7.01 3.13 28.18
N LEU A 756 -5.81 2.76 27.71
CA LEU A 756 -4.53 3.20 28.30
C LEU A 756 -4.37 4.73 28.26
N SER A 757 -4.82 5.37 27.17
CA SER A 757 -4.89 6.83 27.05
C SER A 757 -5.81 7.42 28.13
N ALA A 758 -7.01 6.86 28.31
CA ALA A 758 -7.97 7.32 29.33
C ALA A 758 -7.43 7.13 30.76
N LEU A 759 -6.73 6.03 31.06
CA LEU A 759 -6.09 5.80 32.36
C LEU A 759 -4.99 6.83 32.68
N GLY A 760 -4.26 7.27 31.65
CA GLY A 760 -3.31 8.38 31.75
C GLY A 760 -3.96 9.69 32.22
N LEU A 761 -5.21 9.95 31.81
CA LEU A 761 -5.99 11.12 32.22
C LEU A 761 -6.38 11.08 33.70
N PHE A 762 -6.83 9.92 34.22
CA PHE A 762 -7.26 9.78 35.62
C PHE A 762 -6.12 10.03 36.59
N ARG A 763 -4.91 9.57 36.26
CA ARG A 763 -3.69 9.84 37.03
C ARG A 763 -3.21 11.30 36.97
N SER A 764 -3.69 12.09 36.01
CA SER A 764 -3.34 13.50 35.87
C SER A 764 -4.21 14.44 36.70
N ARG A 765 -5.45 14.02 37.04
CA ARG A 765 -6.37 14.82 37.88
C ARG A 765 -5.99 14.82 39.36
N SER A 766 -5.19 13.85 39.80
CA SER A 766 -4.70 13.75 41.18
C SER A 766 -3.51 14.68 41.50
N SER A 767 -2.96 15.43 40.53
CA SER A 767 -1.63 16.05 40.69
C SER A 767 -1.41 17.48 40.14
N ALA A 768 -2.43 18.25 39.71
CA ALA A 768 -2.18 19.67 39.36
C ALA A 768 -3.40 20.61 39.51
N PRO A 769 -3.24 21.84 40.05
CA PRO A 769 -4.26 22.88 40.03
C PRO A 769 -4.47 23.45 38.61
N LEU A 770 -5.70 23.87 38.33
CA LEU A 770 -6.09 24.56 37.10
C LEU A 770 -5.35 25.90 36.98
N ILE A 771 -4.51 26.06 35.97
CA ILE A 771 -4.04 27.39 35.56
C ILE A 771 -5.15 28.01 34.71
N ASP A 772 -6.15 28.57 35.37
CA ASP A 772 -7.03 29.56 34.73
C ASP A 772 -6.29 30.90 34.70
N GLY A 773 -6.18 31.48 33.51
CA GLY A 773 -5.62 32.79 33.31
C GLY A 773 -6.49 33.87 33.94
N ALA A 774 -6.19 34.21 35.19
CA ALA A 774 -6.51 35.49 35.79
C ALA A 774 -5.39 35.81 36.78
N ALA A 775 -4.39 36.57 36.33
CA ALA A 775 -3.47 37.22 37.24
C ALA A 775 -4.26 38.30 37.98
N VAL A 776 -4.80 37.95 39.15
CA VAL A 776 -5.22 38.94 40.14
C VAL A 776 -3.92 39.50 40.72
N VAL A 777 -3.63 40.75 40.35
CA VAL A 777 -2.62 41.56 41.01
C VAL A 777 -3.10 41.75 42.45
N PRO A 778 -2.31 41.40 43.49
CA PRO A 778 -2.64 41.81 44.84
C PRO A 778 -2.40 43.32 44.93
N GLU A 779 -3.45 44.08 45.24
CA GLU A 779 -3.31 45.46 45.70
C GLU A 779 -2.45 45.44 46.97
N THR A 780 -1.24 45.99 46.85
CA THR A 780 -0.44 46.41 47.99
C THR A 780 -1.02 47.71 48.55
N GLN A 781 -1.35 47.71 49.84
CA GLN A 781 -1.09 48.87 50.69
C GLN A 781 0.39 48.92 51.04
#